data_AF-A0A7S3PKG8-F1
#
_entry.id   AF-A0A7S3PKG8-F1
#
_cell.length_a   1.000
_cell.length_b   1.000
_cell.length_c   1.000
_cell.angle_alpha   90.00
_cell.angle_beta   90.00
_cell.angle_gamma   90.00
#
_symmetry.space_group_name_H-M   'P 1'
#
loop_
_entity.id
_entity.type
_entity.pdbx_description
1 polymer ?
#
loop_
_entity_poly.entity_id
_entity_poly.type
_entity_poly.pdbx_seq_one_letter_code
_entity_poly.pdbx_strand_id
1 'polypeptide(L)'
;VPRIQRLLFRNKQYYKKRFEQILQNEDIKGKWNRSKLIVTGNGAVGKTATVRSLLGLEFDEEWDSTIGAKLTETTVKTTLDNWLTLQIKSHNNYTTDFAARLTADSIDNFRNKGPDANENATDDTANKIDTVSNTTIQSTSSKDHEQRRLDRLKFDEKTLLQARTEHNSLNFSVWDLGGQDTFHSMIQLFFSSHAVYLLIFKLNQFVQEDNQELGKLKRWLKSIHLHAPDAPIFLVGTFFDKIDSENDLENISKALEEHLNFAVEHIVKPDQSDQSLIFFPVENTSGKGISSLRRHIEYVSRGQEHVNKNVSLRWVACLDKMMERKHLGYLTLSQVKDVADSIFKVSNIAEIIEMLSFFNDLGVVVFLKSLHSLSQLIVVNPQWIVDALSLVIRDFELHTVDIDMELIERSGLKEEYLRLVENGTASRDILEHFWRNEKSEAIEFLIEFLLQSALMSVWKFEGHNLYVIPSLTRTDAVDAPTLTQMHKGTCLFDFNSNLPNGLFERLICLCIDQSSKHKESPQPTVCQTWSKIWFGGDSFMLLRVYRDDDYIEMSLNHNATKNPKVASSAVSMIVSILRKTNEEIMNKHMSWNVFFCENGEKDNRILFEYAKEQRLAPWFSFETVHPSVNIYMTN
;
A
#
# COMPACT_ATOMS: atom_id res chain seq x y z
N VAL A 1 12.57 -40.52 -6.26
CA VAL A 1 12.15 -39.24 -5.61
C VAL A 1 13.09 -38.77 -4.49
N PRO A 2 13.63 -39.59 -3.56
CA PRO A 2 14.45 -39.09 -2.43
C PRO A 2 15.87 -38.58 -2.80
N ARG A 3 16.46 -39.06 -3.89
CA ARG A 3 17.83 -38.71 -4.31
C ARG A 3 17.94 -37.30 -4.92
N ILE A 4 16.87 -36.81 -5.56
CA ILE A 4 16.81 -35.48 -6.20
C ILE A 4 16.72 -34.37 -5.14
N GLN A 5 15.94 -34.57 -4.08
CA GLN A 5 15.87 -33.62 -2.96
C GLN A 5 17.19 -33.49 -2.18
N ARG A 6 17.94 -34.59 -1.99
CA ARG A 6 19.28 -34.53 -1.35
C ARG A 6 20.34 -33.85 -2.22
N LEU A 7 20.22 -33.93 -3.55
CA LEU A 7 21.12 -33.27 -4.50
C LEU A 7 20.82 -31.77 -4.65
N LEU A 8 19.55 -31.37 -4.60
CA LEU A 8 19.14 -29.95 -4.52
C LEU A 8 19.72 -29.26 -3.28
N PHE A 9 19.74 -29.97 -2.15
CA PHE A 9 20.32 -29.47 -0.90
C PHE A 9 21.85 -29.29 -0.97
N ARG A 10 22.56 -30.17 -1.69
CA ARG A 10 24.02 -30.08 -1.90
C ARG A 10 24.41 -28.92 -2.83
N ASN A 11 23.63 -28.64 -3.87
CA ASN A 11 23.87 -27.48 -4.74
C ASN A 11 23.64 -26.15 -4.01
N LYS A 12 22.63 -26.08 -3.13
CA LYS A 12 22.37 -24.90 -2.28
C LYS A 12 23.61 -24.51 -1.43
N GLN A 13 24.31 -25.50 -0.88
CA GLN A 13 25.54 -25.30 -0.09
C GLN A 13 26.73 -24.81 -0.94
N TYR A 14 26.89 -25.34 -2.16
CA TYR A 14 27.95 -24.90 -3.08
C TYR A 14 27.76 -23.45 -3.53
N TYR A 15 26.54 -23.09 -3.96
CA TYR A 15 26.20 -21.71 -4.29
C TYR A 15 26.37 -20.83 -3.07
N LYS A 16 25.84 -21.20 -1.90
CA LYS A 16 26.01 -20.46 -0.64
C LYS A 16 27.48 -20.15 -0.33
N LYS A 17 28.39 -21.11 -0.48
CA LYS A 17 29.82 -20.91 -0.16
C LYS A 17 30.56 -20.01 -1.16
N ARG A 18 30.28 -20.17 -2.47
CA ARG A 18 30.80 -19.27 -3.52
C ARG A 18 30.22 -17.85 -3.37
N PHE A 19 29.00 -17.76 -2.87
CA PHE A 19 28.26 -16.54 -2.63
C PHE A 19 28.75 -15.78 -1.38
N GLU A 20 29.07 -16.49 -0.30
CA GLU A 20 29.76 -15.93 0.87
C GLU A 20 31.12 -15.32 0.51
N GLN A 21 31.82 -15.88 -0.48
CA GLN A 21 33.08 -15.33 -1.01
C GLN A 21 32.87 -14.07 -1.88
N ILE A 22 31.77 -14.01 -2.64
CA ILE A 22 31.40 -12.86 -3.47
C ILE A 22 31.00 -11.67 -2.59
N LEU A 23 30.15 -11.91 -1.58
CA LEU A 23 29.70 -10.89 -0.61
C LEU A 23 30.85 -10.18 0.11
N GLN A 24 32.03 -10.80 0.18
CA GLN A 24 33.22 -10.24 0.83
C GLN A 24 34.11 -9.40 -0.10
N ASN A 25 33.96 -9.50 -1.42
CA ASN A 25 34.93 -8.95 -2.39
C ASN A 25 34.33 -8.00 -3.44
N GLU A 26 33.05 -8.15 -3.84
CA GLU A 26 32.39 -7.29 -4.84
C GLU A 26 30.90 -7.09 -4.55
N ASP A 27 30.37 -5.89 -4.81
CA ASP A 27 28.94 -5.60 -4.67
C ASP A 27 28.18 -5.92 -5.97
N ILE A 28 27.74 -7.17 -6.11
CA ILE A 28 26.95 -7.60 -7.27
C ILE A 28 25.54 -7.01 -7.19
N LYS A 29 25.06 -6.45 -8.30
CA LYS A 29 23.68 -5.97 -8.45
C LYS A 29 22.91 -6.81 -9.47
N GLY A 30 21.60 -6.88 -9.30
CA GLY A 30 20.69 -7.64 -10.15
C GLY A 30 19.25 -7.21 -9.95
N LYS A 31 18.37 -7.61 -10.88
CA LYS A 31 16.97 -7.17 -10.87
C LYS A 31 16.23 -7.66 -9.62
N TRP A 32 15.40 -6.78 -9.07
CA TRP A 32 14.53 -7.08 -7.93
C TRP A 32 13.56 -8.23 -8.23
N ASN A 33 12.90 -8.18 -9.40
CA ASN A 33 12.04 -9.22 -9.93
C ASN A 33 10.91 -9.66 -8.98
N ARG A 34 10.34 -8.68 -8.27
CA ARG A 34 9.13 -8.83 -7.46
C ARG A 34 8.21 -7.65 -7.66
N SER A 35 6.92 -7.93 -7.72
CA SER A 35 5.85 -6.95 -7.88
C SER A 35 4.94 -6.96 -6.64
N LYS A 36 4.36 -5.81 -6.32
CA LYS A 36 3.29 -5.70 -5.32
C LYS A 36 1.94 -5.67 -6.05
N LEU A 37 1.02 -6.53 -5.63
CA LEU A 37 -0.36 -6.57 -6.13
C LEU A 37 -1.29 -6.07 -5.03
N ILE A 38 -1.99 -4.96 -5.25
CA ILE A 38 -2.93 -4.41 -4.29
C ILE A 38 -4.36 -4.66 -4.79
N VAL A 39 -5.13 -5.45 -4.06
CA VAL A 39 -6.52 -5.78 -4.36
C VAL A 39 -7.44 -4.92 -3.50
N THR A 40 -8.29 -4.14 -4.15
CA THR A 40 -9.13 -3.14 -3.49
C THR A 40 -10.52 -3.03 -4.15
N GLY A 41 -11.43 -2.30 -3.51
CA GLY A 41 -12.84 -2.19 -3.86
C GLY A 41 -13.75 -2.36 -2.64
N ASN A 42 -15.05 -2.10 -2.82
CA ASN A 42 -16.03 -2.13 -1.72
C ASN A 42 -16.12 -3.48 -1.00
N GLY A 43 -16.68 -3.47 0.21
CA GLY A 43 -16.96 -4.68 0.99
C GLY A 43 -17.80 -5.68 0.18
N ALA A 44 -17.52 -6.98 0.36
CA ALA A 44 -18.30 -8.08 -0.23
C ALA A 44 -18.38 -8.11 -1.78
N VAL A 45 -17.49 -7.42 -2.51
CA VAL A 45 -17.40 -7.50 -4.00
C VAL A 45 -16.61 -8.70 -4.53
N GLY A 46 -16.19 -9.63 -3.67
CA GLY A 46 -15.44 -10.82 -4.09
C GLY A 46 -13.92 -10.67 -4.17
N LYS A 47 -13.32 -9.67 -3.50
CA LYS A 47 -11.86 -9.44 -3.48
C LYS A 47 -11.06 -10.68 -3.07
N THR A 48 -11.36 -11.21 -1.88
CA THR A 48 -10.67 -12.39 -1.36
C THR A 48 -10.92 -13.63 -2.21
N ALA A 49 -12.13 -13.79 -2.74
CA ALA A 49 -12.45 -14.86 -3.67
C ALA A 49 -11.60 -14.75 -4.95
N THR A 50 -11.44 -13.56 -5.53
CA THR A 50 -10.56 -13.32 -6.68
C THR A 50 -9.10 -13.60 -6.35
N VAL A 51 -8.61 -13.21 -5.16
CA VAL A 51 -7.25 -13.56 -4.71
C VAL A 51 -7.10 -15.08 -4.62
N ARG A 52 -8.03 -15.79 -3.99
CA ARG A 52 -8.02 -17.26 -3.90
C ARG A 52 -8.01 -17.92 -5.28
N SER A 53 -8.88 -17.45 -6.17
CA SER A 53 -8.94 -17.89 -7.57
C SER A 53 -7.60 -17.67 -8.26
N LEU A 54 -6.97 -16.49 -8.13
CA LEU A 54 -5.64 -16.22 -8.68
C LEU A 54 -4.60 -17.22 -8.16
N LEU A 55 -4.69 -17.63 -6.91
CA LEU A 55 -3.81 -18.61 -6.25
C LEU A 55 -4.14 -20.08 -6.51
N GLY A 56 -5.19 -20.36 -7.30
CA GLY A 56 -5.65 -21.72 -7.59
C GLY A 56 -6.22 -22.42 -6.36
N LEU A 57 -6.68 -21.66 -5.36
CA LEU A 57 -7.39 -22.16 -4.20
C LEU A 57 -8.87 -22.31 -4.55
N GLU A 58 -9.54 -23.27 -3.91
CA GLU A 58 -10.99 -23.48 -4.08
C GLU A 58 -11.79 -22.29 -3.57
N PHE A 59 -12.97 -22.09 -4.15
CA PHE A 59 -13.94 -21.11 -3.65
C PHE A 59 -14.41 -21.49 -2.25
N ASP A 60 -14.67 -20.49 -1.42
CA ASP A 60 -15.00 -20.65 -0.02
C ASP A 60 -16.26 -19.85 0.28
N GLU A 61 -17.38 -20.58 0.40
CA GLU A 61 -18.71 -20.00 0.62
C GLU A 61 -18.85 -19.40 2.02
N GLU A 62 -18.08 -19.89 2.99
CA GLU A 62 -18.12 -19.46 4.39
C GLU A 62 -17.11 -18.34 4.68
N TRP A 63 -16.46 -17.78 3.66
CA TRP A 63 -15.45 -16.77 3.87
C TRP A 63 -16.04 -15.45 4.40
N ASP A 64 -15.72 -15.14 5.65
CA ASP A 64 -16.11 -13.90 6.31
C ASP A 64 -15.45 -12.65 5.70
N SER A 65 -15.96 -11.48 6.09
CA SER A 65 -15.38 -10.20 5.67
C SER A 65 -13.92 -10.06 6.11
N THR A 66 -13.03 -9.65 5.18
CA THR A 66 -11.64 -9.35 5.51
C THR A 66 -11.56 -8.18 6.48
N ILE A 67 -10.96 -8.43 7.66
CA ILE A 67 -10.68 -7.43 8.68
C ILE A 67 -9.40 -6.70 8.31
N GLY A 68 -9.47 -5.38 8.12
CA GLY A 68 -8.32 -4.51 7.87
C GLY A 68 -7.65 -4.78 6.52
N ALA A 69 -6.65 -5.66 6.50
CA ALA A 69 -6.04 -6.19 5.28
C ALA A 69 -5.39 -7.55 5.54
N LYS A 70 -5.36 -8.40 4.52
CA LYS A 70 -4.66 -9.69 4.53
C LYS A 70 -3.54 -9.70 3.49
N LEU A 71 -2.31 -9.81 3.97
CA LEU A 71 -1.11 -9.80 3.15
C LEU A 71 -0.63 -11.24 2.91
N THR A 72 -0.50 -11.62 1.64
CA THR A 72 -0.05 -12.95 1.22
C THR A 72 1.14 -12.84 0.26
N GLU A 73 2.23 -13.56 0.51
CA GLU A 73 3.37 -13.64 -0.42
C GLU A 73 3.28 -14.87 -1.32
N THR A 74 3.51 -14.70 -2.61
CA THR A 74 3.27 -15.73 -3.62
C THR A 74 4.35 -15.68 -4.72
N THR A 75 4.63 -16.81 -5.36
CA THR A 75 5.62 -16.88 -6.46
C THR A 75 4.94 -17.41 -7.71
N VAL A 76 5.02 -16.64 -8.78
CA VAL A 76 4.63 -17.08 -10.11
C VAL A 76 5.85 -17.65 -10.80
N LYS A 77 5.75 -18.93 -11.19
CA LYS A 77 6.71 -19.57 -12.07
C LYS A 77 6.03 -19.70 -13.44
N THR A 78 6.56 -19.00 -14.44
CA THR A 78 6.14 -19.00 -15.87
C THR A 78 5.95 -20.38 -16.50
N THR A 79 6.42 -21.44 -15.85
CA THR A 79 6.33 -22.82 -16.33
C THR A 79 5.09 -23.57 -15.82
N LEU A 80 4.18 -22.89 -15.10
CA LEU A 80 2.97 -23.46 -14.53
C LEU A 80 1.75 -22.60 -14.91
N ASP A 81 0.66 -23.23 -15.35
CA ASP A 81 -0.61 -22.58 -15.72
C ASP A 81 -1.37 -21.96 -14.51
N ASN A 82 -0.85 -22.13 -13.30
CA ASN A 82 -1.44 -21.63 -12.06
C ASN A 82 -0.40 -20.87 -11.22
N TRP A 83 -0.82 -19.80 -10.55
CA TRP A 83 0.01 -19.21 -9.50
C TRP A 83 0.08 -20.20 -8.34
N LEU A 84 1.29 -20.51 -7.89
CA LEU A 84 1.45 -21.36 -6.73
C LEU A 84 1.48 -20.47 -5.48
N THR A 85 0.53 -20.70 -4.57
CA THR A 85 0.74 -20.28 -3.20
C THR A 85 2.06 -20.87 -2.74
N LEU A 86 2.96 -20.02 -2.25
CA LEU A 86 4.09 -20.50 -1.48
C LEU A 86 3.50 -21.09 -0.20
N GLN A 87 3.06 -22.35 -0.22
CA GLN A 87 2.92 -23.10 1.02
C GLN A 87 4.21 -22.87 1.77
N ILE A 88 4.09 -22.29 2.96
CA ILE A 88 5.10 -21.91 3.95
C ILE A 88 6.27 -22.91 3.91
N LYS A 89 7.12 -22.80 2.90
CA LYS A 89 8.42 -23.46 2.85
C LYS A 89 9.26 -22.46 3.58
N SER A 90 9.31 -22.63 4.89
CA SER A 90 10.31 -22.08 5.80
C SER A 90 11.38 -21.28 5.05
N HIS A 91 11.23 -19.96 5.06
CA HIS A 91 12.12 -18.96 4.47
C HIS A 91 12.01 -18.78 2.95
N ASN A 92 11.28 -17.74 2.53
CA ASN A 92 11.58 -17.02 1.30
C ASN A 92 13.04 -16.59 1.39
N ASN A 93 13.91 -17.30 0.69
CA ASN A 93 15.34 -17.00 0.66
C ASN A 93 15.57 -16.14 -0.58
N TYR A 94 15.32 -14.83 -0.43
CA TYR A 94 15.44 -13.82 -1.48
C TYR A 94 16.84 -13.89 -2.10
N THR A 95 17.85 -14.19 -1.28
CA THR A 95 19.24 -14.39 -1.67
C THR A 95 19.42 -15.57 -2.62
N THR A 96 18.82 -16.73 -2.32
CA THR A 96 18.93 -17.93 -3.17
C THR A 96 18.28 -17.70 -4.52
N ASP A 97 17.07 -17.11 -4.52
CA ASP A 97 16.31 -16.76 -5.72
C ASP A 97 17.11 -15.77 -6.59
N PHE A 98 17.66 -14.73 -5.97
CA PHE A 98 18.53 -13.76 -6.64
C PHE A 98 19.82 -14.38 -7.20
N ALA A 99 20.49 -15.26 -6.45
CA ALA A 99 21.70 -15.95 -6.87
C ALA A 99 21.47 -16.84 -8.11
N ALA A 100 20.36 -17.56 -8.13
CA ALA A 100 19.99 -18.43 -9.23
C ALA A 100 19.79 -17.62 -10.52
N ARG A 101 19.15 -16.45 -10.43
CA ARG A 101 18.95 -15.54 -11.57
C ARG A 101 20.24 -14.99 -12.13
N LEU A 102 21.12 -14.45 -11.27
CA LEU A 102 22.43 -13.96 -11.71
C LEU A 102 23.26 -15.03 -12.41
N THR A 103 23.16 -16.27 -11.93
CA THR A 103 23.83 -17.43 -12.54
C THR A 103 23.24 -17.72 -13.92
N ALA A 104 21.91 -17.69 -14.06
CA ALA A 104 21.24 -17.86 -15.36
C ALA A 104 21.59 -16.75 -16.35
N ASP A 105 21.56 -15.47 -15.93
CA ASP A 105 21.95 -14.31 -16.74
C ASP A 105 23.40 -14.44 -17.24
N SER A 106 24.30 -14.86 -16.36
CA SER A 106 25.70 -15.09 -16.72
C SER A 106 25.81 -16.19 -17.79
N ILE A 107 25.06 -17.29 -17.63
CA ILE A 107 25.10 -18.42 -18.56
C ILE A 107 24.52 -18.07 -19.94
N ASP A 108 23.40 -17.33 -20.02
CA ASP A 108 22.83 -16.92 -21.29
C ASP A 108 23.74 -15.88 -22.00
N ASN A 109 24.43 -15.01 -21.25
CA ASN A 109 25.47 -14.13 -21.80
C ASN A 109 26.69 -14.90 -22.35
N PHE A 110 27.10 -15.99 -21.67
CA PHE A 110 28.17 -16.88 -22.15
C PHE A 110 27.76 -17.69 -23.40
N ARG A 111 26.46 -17.97 -23.60
CA ARG A 111 25.96 -18.67 -24.79
C ARG A 111 25.78 -17.74 -26.00
N ASN A 112 25.36 -16.49 -25.76
CA ASN A 112 25.19 -15.50 -26.83
C ASN A 112 26.53 -14.95 -27.36
N LYS A 113 27.62 -15.12 -26.60
CA LYS A 113 29.00 -15.01 -27.10
C LYS A 113 29.47 -16.40 -27.54
N GLY A 114 29.21 -16.77 -28.79
CA GLY A 114 29.73 -18.02 -29.37
C GLY A 114 31.27 -18.09 -29.31
N PRO A 115 31.87 -19.28 -29.50
CA PRO A 115 33.32 -19.43 -29.51
C PRO A 115 33.86 -18.91 -30.83
N ASP A 116 34.26 -17.65 -30.91
CA ASP A 116 35.24 -17.15 -31.89
C ASP A 116 35.76 -15.77 -31.51
N ALA A 117 37.04 -15.75 -31.08
CA ALA A 117 38.04 -14.71 -31.34
C ALA A 117 39.23 -14.91 -30.37
N ASN A 118 40.08 -15.91 -30.64
CA ASN A 118 41.51 -15.78 -30.37
C ASN A 118 42.33 -16.71 -31.28
N GLU A 119 42.07 -16.64 -32.59
CA GLU A 119 43.12 -16.83 -33.59
C GLU A 119 43.57 -15.43 -33.99
N ASN A 120 44.69 -14.98 -33.40
CA ASN A 120 45.63 -13.97 -33.88
C ASN A 120 46.41 -13.40 -32.68
N ALA A 121 47.28 -14.24 -32.10
CA ALA A 121 48.49 -13.74 -31.47
C ALA A 121 49.64 -14.15 -32.39
N THR A 122 50.16 -13.15 -33.09
CA THR A 122 51.28 -13.21 -34.02
C THR A 122 52.51 -13.88 -33.40
N ASP A 123 53.18 -14.66 -34.24
CA ASP A 123 54.61 -14.96 -34.18
C ASP A 123 55.40 -13.78 -33.62
N ASP A 124 56.09 -14.01 -32.50
CA ASP A 124 57.47 -13.56 -32.29
C ASP A 124 57.97 -14.07 -30.94
N THR A 125 58.73 -15.17 -30.97
CA THR A 125 60.08 -15.31 -30.40
C THR A 125 60.46 -16.78 -30.25
N ALA A 126 61.23 -17.26 -31.22
CA ALA A 126 62.05 -18.44 -31.09
C ALA A 126 63.11 -18.24 -29.99
N ASN A 127 63.26 -19.20 -29.07
CA ASN A 127 64.51 -19.98 -28.91
C ASN A 127 64.59 -20.80 -27.60
N LYS A 128 65.25 -21.96 -27.75
CA LYS A 128 65.97 -22.80 -26.75
C LYS A 128 65.20 -23.88 -25.97
N ILE A 129 65.10 -25.05 -26.62
CA ILE A 129 65.79 -26.32 -26.30
C ILE A 129 66.25 -26.51 -24.83
N ASP A 130 65.72 -27.53 -24.12
CA ASP A 130 66.49 -28.73 -23.69
C ASP A 130 65.70 -29.74 -22.79
N THR A 131 65.58 -30.97 -23.33
CA THR A 131 65.80 -32.32 -22.76
C THR A 131 65.10 -32.91 -21.50
N VAL A 132 64.54 -34.13 -21.74
CA VAL A 132 64.64 -35.40 -20.96
C VAL A 132 63.70 -35.56 -19.74
N SER A 133 62.97 -36.66 -19.44
CA SER A 133 62.66 -37.97 -20.05
C SER A 133 61.59 -38.70 -19.21
N ASN A 134 60.80 -39.60 -19.84
CA ASN A 134 60.14 -40.83 -19.36
C ASN A 134 59.25 -40.79 -18.09
N THR A 135 58.01 -41.31 -18.05
CA THR A 135 57.72 -42.76 -18.12
C THR A 135 56.20 -43.07 -18.27
N THR A 136 55.88 -43.90 -19.27
CA THR A 136 54.91 -45.00 -19.43
C THR A 136 53.66 -45.17 -18.50
N ILE A 137 52.48 -44.97 -19.11
CA ILE A 137 51.24 -45.79 -19.15
C ILE A 137 50.62 -46.35 -17.84
N GLN A 138 49.38 -45.93 -17.54
CA GLN A 138 48.28 -46.90 -17.30
C GLN A 138 46.91 -46.33 -17.70
N SER A 139 46.38 -46.95 -18.74
CA SER A 139 45.06 -46.75 -19.34
C SER A 139 43.98 -47.49 -18.55
N THR A 140 43.28 -46.80 -17.65
CA THR A 140 41.97 -47.23 -17.14
C THR A 140 41.15 -46.00 -16.73
N SER A 141 40.16 -45.62 -17.55
CA SER A 141 38.91 -44.91 -17.14
C SER A 141 38.17 -44.21 -18.30
N SER A 142 38.45 -44.51 -19.57
CA SER A 142 37.76 -43.86 -20.71
C SER A 142 36.23 -43.98 -20.68
N LYS A 143 35.66 -45.10 -20.18
CA LYS A 143 34.20 -45.24 -20.02
C LYS A 143 33.64 -44.49 -18.80
N ASP A 144 34.41 -44.36 -17.72
CA ASP A 144 34.03 -43.56 -16.54
C ASP A 144 34.12 -42.06 -16.83
N HIS A 145 35.07 -41.64 -17.65
CA HIS A 145 35.23 -40.23 -18.04
C HIS A 145 34.11 -39.77 -18.97
N GLU A 146 33.72 -40.57 -19.96
CA GLU A 146 32.58 -40.30 -20.84
C GLU A 146 31.24 -40.33 -20.06
N GLN A 147 31.03 -41.32 -19.20
CA GLN A 147 29.83 -41.39 -18.37
C GLN A 147 29.75 -40.21 -17.39
N ARG A 148 30.88 -39.80 -16.77
CA ARG A 148 30.96 -38.58 -15.94
C ARG A 148 30.81 -37.29 -16.74
N ARG A 149 31.08 -37.29 -18.04
CA ARG A 149 30.90 -36.14 -18.95
C ARG A 149 29.43 -36.03 -19.38
N LEU A 150 28.79 -37.16 -19.71
CA LEU A 150 27.36 -37.28 -19.97
C LEU A 150 26.51 -37.00 -18.71
N ASP A 151 26.96 -37.47 -17.54
CA ASP A 151 26.32 -37.16 -16.27
C ASP A 151 26.54 -35.69 -15.89
N ARG A 152 27.69 -35.07 -16.22
CA ARG A 152 27.91 -33.62 -16.09
C ARG A 152 27.05 -32.81 -17.06
N LEU A 153 26.88 -33.24 -18.31
CA LEU A 153 26.03 -32.59 -19.31
C LEU A 153 24.54 -32.69 -18.94
N LYS A 154 24.09 -33.84 -18.42
CA LYS A 154 22.73 -34.02 -17.86
C LYS A 154 22.53 -33.28 -16.52
N PHE A 155 23.57 -33.15 -15.71
CA PHE A 155 23.61 -32.39 -14.45
C PHE A 155 23.59 -30.87 -14.68
N ASP A 156 24.25 -30.39 -15.75
CA ASP A 156 24.17 -29.01 -16.21
C ASP A 156 22.77 -28.73 -16.75
N GLU A 157 22.21 -29.55 -17.64
CA GLU A 157 20.90 -29.28 -18.24
C GLU A 157 19.76 -29.14 -17.22
N LYS A 158 19.75 -29.96 -16.16
CA LYS A 158 18.72 -29.88 -15.10
C LYS A 158 18.93 -28.69 -14.16
N THR A 159 20.18 -28.33 -13.87
CA THR A 159 20.53 -27.15 -13.07
C THR A 159 20.28 -25.87 -13.86
N LEU A 160 20.54 -25.90 -15.17
CA LEU A 160 20.21 -24.87 -16.14
C LEU A 160 18.71 -24.71 -16.31
N LEU A 161 17.95 -25.80 -16.36
CA LEU A 161 16.49 -25.77 -16.43
C LEU A 161 15.90 -25.20 -15.13
N GLN A 162 16.45 -25.56 -13.97
CA GLN A 162 16.06 -24.96 -12.69
C GLN A 162 16.43 -23.47 -12.60
N ALA A 163 17.67 -23.12 -12.94
CA ALA A 163 18.11 -21.73 -13.00
C ALA A 163 17.29 -20.91 -14.01
N ARG A 164 16.90 -21.48 -15.15
CA ARG A 164 15.98 -20.85 -16.13
C ARG A 164 14.55 -20.72 -15.60
N THR A 165 14.03 -21.73 -14.91
CA THR A 165 12.70 -21.64 -14.29
C THR A 165 12.65 -20.60 -13.17
N GLU A 166 13.78 -20.34 -12.51
CA GLU A 166 13.92 -19.30 -11.49
C GLU A 166 14.24 -17.93 -12.11
N HIS A 167 14.98 -17.89 -13.22
CA HIS A 167 15.22 -16.71 -14.06
C HIS A 167 13.94 -16.07 -14.60
N ASN A 168 13.01 -16.89 -15.09
CA ASN A 168 11.70 -16.42 -15.54
C ASN A 168 10.63 -16.44 -14.44
N SER A 169 10.97 -16.61 -13.16
CA SER A 169 9.98 -16.47 -12.09
C SER A 169 9.70 -15.00 -11.80
N LEU A 170 8.49 -14.67 -11.34
CA LEU A 170 8.13 -13.34 -10.84
C LEU A 170 7.44 -13.53 -9.50
N ASN A 171 7.92 -12.86 -8.45
CA ASN A 171 7.28 -12.97 -7.14
C ASN A 171 6.25 -11.85 -6.94
N PHE A 172 5.13 -12.17 -6.31
CA PHE A 172 4.11 -11.21 -5.94
C PHE A 172 3.95 -11.12 -4.43
N SER A 173 3.87 -9.90 -3.91
CA SER A 173 3.27 -9.63 -2.60
C SER A 173 1.84 -9.18 -2.85
N VAL A 174 0.86 -10.00 -2.49
CA VAL A 174 -0.57 -9.74 -2.69
C VAL A 174 -1.16 -9.15 -1.42
N TRP A 175 -1.77 -7.99 -1.54
CA TRP A 175 -2.40 -7.24 -0.45
C TRP A 175 -3.90 -7.25 -0.69
N ASP A 176 -4.66 -8.06 0.05
CA ASP A 176 -6.11 -8.09 0.03
C ASP A 176 -6.66 -7.12 1.07
N LEU A 177 -7.11 -5.94 0.63
CA LEU A 177 -7.52 -4.87 1.52
C LEU A 177 -9.00 -5.04 1.93
N GLY A 178 -9.34 -4.69 3.17
CA GLY A 178 -10.73 -4.57 3.61
C GLY A 178 -11.50 -3.56 2.76
N GLY A 179 -12.80 -3.76 2.59
CA GLY A 179 -13.63 -2.85 1.77
C GLY A 179 -14.64 -2.03 2.57
N GLN A 180 -14.55 -2.08 3.89
CA GLN A 180 -15.46 -1.42 4.83
C GLN A 180 -15.02 0.03 5.04
N ASP A 181 -16.01 0.93 5.19
CA ASP A 181 -15.76 2.37 5.24
C ASP A 181 -14.82 2.78 6.40
N THR A 182 -14.91 2.06 7.52
CA THR A 182 -14.06 2.25 8.72
C THR A 182 -12.57 2.12 8.43
N PHE A 183 -12.19 1.33 7.42
CA PHE A 183 -10.80 1.09 7.05
C PHE A 183 -10.26 2.05 5.97
N HIS A 184 -11.10 2.86 5.31
CA HIS A 184 -10.68 3.64 4.15
C HIS A 184 -9.47 4.56 4.42
N SER A 185 -9.46 5.28 5.55
CA SER A 185 -8.33 6.13 5.94
C SER A 185 -7.07 5.31 6.25
N MET A 186 -7.23 4.14 6.85
CA MET A 186 -6.12 3.24 7.21
C MET A 186 -5.50 2.62 5.95
N ILE A 187 -6.33 2.14 5.02
CA ILE A 187 -5.89 1.40 3.82
C ILE A 187 -5.04 2.25 2.89
N GLN A 188 -5.35 3.54 2.77
CA GLN A 188 -4.59 4.47 1.94
C GLN A 188 -3.13 4.62 2.39
N LEU A 189 -2.80 4.32 3.65
CA LEU A 189 -1.40 4.29 4.12
C LEU A 189 -0.57 3.20 3.44
N PHE A 190 -1.22 2.21 2.84
CA PHE A 190 -0.56 1.09 2.16
C PHE A 190 -0.53 1.24 0.64
N PHE A 191 -1.10 2.31 0.09
CA PHE A 191 -1.02 2.62 -1.34
C PHE A 191 0.42 2.96 -1.72
N SER A 192 0.80 2.61 -2.96
CA SER A 192 2.17 2.75 -3.44
C SER A 192 2.17 2.91 -4.95
N SER A 193 2.96 3.85 -5.46
CA SER A 193 3.25 3.99 -6.89
C SER A 193 4.03 2.80 -7.46
N HIS A 194 4.68 1.99 -6.61
CA HIS A 194 5.39 0.78 -7.00
C HIS A 194 4.52 -0.48 -6.81
N ALA A 195 3.28 -0.43 -7.28
CA ALA A 195 2.33 -1.52 -7.21
C ALA A 195 1.49 -1.65 -8.48
N VAL A 196 0.89 -2.81 -8.66
CA VAL A 196 -0.17 -3.08 -9.65
C VAL A 196 -1.48 -3.22 -8.89
N TYR A 197 -2.52 -2.51 -9.32
CA TYR A 197 -3.81 -2.47 -8.64
C TYR A 197 -4.84 -3.37 -9.32
N LEU A 198 -5.60 -4.12 -8.52
CA LEU A 198 -6.83 -4.81 -8.94
C LEU A 198 -7.99 -4.14 -8.23
N LEU A 199 -8.79 -3.41 -8.99
CA LEU A 199 -10.00 -2.77 -8.51
C LEU A 199 -11.20 -3.66 -8.85
N ILE A 200 -11.75 -4.31 -7.83
CA ILE A 200 -12.79 -5.33 -7.95
C ILE A 200 -14.17 -4.70 -7.77
N PHE A 201 -15.13 -5.06 -8.61
CA PHE A 201 -16.53 -4.67 -8.51
C PHE A 201 -17.47 -5.81 -8.92
N LYS A 202 -18.77 -5.67 -8.65
CA LYS A 202 -19.79 -6.65 -9.03
C LYS A 202 -20.44 -6.29 -10.36
N LEU A 203 -20.41 -7.18 -11.35
CA LEU A 203 -21.03 -6.90 -12.66
C LEU A 203 -22.56 -6.80 -12.56
N ASN A 204 -23.17 -7.69 -11.78
CA ASN A 204 -24.64 -7.79 -11.68
C ASN A 204 -25.32 -6.59 -10.99
N GLN A 205 -24.54 -5.67 -10.41
CA GLN A 205 -25.05 -4.43 -9.84
C GLN A 205 -24.94 -3.24 -10.81
N PHE A 206 -24.18 -3.36 -11.91
CA PHE A 206 -24.08 -2.30 -12.93
C PHE A 206 -25.23 -2.30 -13.95
N VAL A 207 -26.01 -3.39 -14.00
CA VAL A 207 -27.16 -3.54 -14.89
C VAL A 207 -28.41 -2.82 -14.35
N GLN A 208 -28.38 -2.35 -13.10
CA GLN A 208 -29.51 -1.68 -12.44
C GLN A 208 -29.52 -0.17 -12.75
N GLU A 209 -30.71 0.44 -12.84
CA GLU A 209 -30.91 1.85 -13.27
C GLU A 209 -30.28 2.88 -12.31
N ASP A 210 -30.19 2.60 -11.01
CA ASP A 210 -29.51 3.44 -10.02
C ASP A 210 -28.10 2.89 -9.75
N ASN A 211 -27.13 3.40 -10.50
CA ASN A 211 -25.79 2.82 -10.59
C ASN A 211 -24.88 3.22 -9.40
N GLN A 212 -25.33 2.97 -8.17
CA GLN A 212 -24.59 3.31 -6.94
C GLN A 212 -23.20 2.66 -6.88
N GLU A 213 -23.03 1.49 -7.53
CA GLU A 213 -21.72 0.84 -7.67
C GLU A 213 -20.74 1.63 -8.52
N LEU A 214 -21.21 2.35 -9.56
CA LEU A 214 -20.36 3.22 -10.35
C LEU A 214 -19.79 4.36 -9.49
N GLY A 215 -20.61 4.96 -8.62
CA GLY A 215 -20.14 5.99 -7.68
C GLY A 215 -19.07 5.47 -6.72
N LYS A 216 -19.29 4.28 -6.15
CA LYS A 216 -18.32 3.58 -5.29
C LYS A 216 -17.01 3.25 -6.01
N LEU A 217 -17.10 2.66 -7.20
CA LEU A 217 -15.94 2.32 -8.03
C LEU A 217 -15.14 3.57 -8.39
N LYS A 218 -15.84 4.65 -8.79
CA LYS A 218 -15.24 5.95 -9.12
C LYS A 218 -14.48 6.52 -7.92
N ARG A 219 -15.01 6.44 -6.69
CA ARG A 219 -14.31 6.88 -5.46
C ARG A 219 -13.02 6.10 -5.19
N TRP A 220 -13.04 4.78 -5.37
CA TRP A 220 -11.82 3.97 -5.25
C TRP A 220 -10.79 4.32 -6.30
N LEU A 221 -11.22 4.47 -7.56
CA LEU A 221 -10.32 4.83 -8.65
C LEU A 221 -9.66 6.19 -8.44
N LYS A 222 -10.43 7.20 -8.03
CA LYS A 222 -9.90 8.52 -7.64
C LYS A 222 -8.86 8.39 -6.52
N SER A 223 -9.15 7.59 -5.50
CA SER A 223 -8.21 7.37 -4.39
C SER A 223 -6.90 6.75 -4.90
N ILE A 224 -6.97 5.72 -5.76
CA ILE A 224 -5.76 5.12 -6.35
C ILE A 224 -5.00 6.17 -7.17
N HIS A 225 -5.69 6.88 -8.05
CA HIS A 225 -5.08 7.88 -8.93
C HIS A 225 -4.38 9.02 -8.18
N LEU A 226 -4.94 9.46 -7.04
CA LEU A 226 -4.33 10.51 -6.21
C LEU A 226 -3.06 10.04 -5.49
N HIS A 227 -3.01 8.78 -5.05
CA HIS A 227 -1.83 8.26 -4.35
C HIS A 227 -0.78 7.63 -5.28
N ALA A 228 -1.21 7.07 -6.41
CA ALA A 228 -0.42 6.26 -7.32
C ALA A 228 -0.87 6.50 -8.77
N PRO A 229 -0.69 7.72 -9.32
CA PRO A 229 -1.23 8.11 -10.63
C PRO A 229 -0.72 7.23 -11.77
N ASP A 230 0.56 6.86 -11.75
CA ASP A 230 1.19 6.08 -12.82
C ASP A 230 1.03 4.56 -12.66
N ALA A 231 0.38 4.11 -11.58
CA ALA A 231 0.27 2.69 -11.31
C ALA A 231 -0.78 2.04 -12.24
N PRO A 232 -0.47 0.87 -12.83
CA PRO A 232 -1.43 0.18 -13.69
C PRO A 232 -2.61 -0.38 -12.88
N ILE A 233 -3.81 -0.24 -13.43
CA ILE A 233 -5.07 -0.60 -12.77
C ILE A 233 -5.84 -1.61 -13.60
N PHE A 234 -6.11 -2.77 -13.01
CA PHE A 234 -6.99 -3.79 -13.56
C PHE A 234 -8.38 -3.60 -12.99
N LEU A 235 -9.34 -3.26 -13.84
CA LEU A 235 -10.75 -3.36 -13.47
C LEU A 235 -11.19 -4.82 -13.57
N VAL A 236 -11.73 -5.38 -12.49
CA VAL A 236 -12.13 -6.79 -12.43
C VAL A 236 -13.60 -6.91 -12.02
N GLY A 237 -14.42 -7.35 -12.96
CA GLY A 237 -15.85 -7.54 -12.77
C GLY A 237 -16.17 -8.96 -12.30
N THR A 238 -16.61 -9.11 -11.06
CA THR A 238 -17.01 -10.40 -10.47
C THR A 238 -18.48 -10.73 -10.75
N PHE A 239 -18.91 -11.94 -10.37
CA PHE A 239 -20.27 -12.46 -10.65
C PHE A 239 -20.57 -12.53 -12.14
N PHE A 240 -19.57 -12.92 -12.94
CA PHE A 240 -19.72 -13.01 -14.38
C PHE A 240 -20.81 -14.02 -14.82
N ASP A 241 -21.09 -15.04 -14.00
CA ASP A 241 -22.19 -15.99 -14.19
C ASP A 241 -23.59 -15.36 -14.11
N LYS A 242 -23.70 -14.13 -13.61
CA LYS A 242 -24.97 -13.39 -13.45
C LYS A 242 -25.25 -12.40 -14.58
N ILE A 243 -24.45 -12.42 -15.65
CA ILE A 243 -24.65 -11.55 -16.81
C ILE A 243 -25.21 -12.38 -17.96
N ASP A 244 -26.42 -12.02 -18.38
CA ASP A 244 -27.23 -12.82 -19.31
C ASP A 244 -26.80 -12.64 -20.78
N SER A 245 -26.26 -11.48 -21.16
CA SER A 245 -25.89 -11.19 -22.55
C SER A 245 -24.54 -10.49 -22.69
N GLU A 246 -23.91 -10.69 -23.85
CA GLU A 246 -22.68 -9.97 -24.23
C GLU A 246 -22.92 -8.46 -24.38
N ASN A 247 -24.11 -8.06 -24.82
CA ASN A 247 -24.53 -6.67 -24.93
C ASN A 247 -24.52 -5.95 -23.57
N ASP A 248 -24.82 -6.65 -22.47
CA ASP A 248 -24.74 -6.08 -21.13
C ASP A 248 -23.29 -5.77 -20.74
N LEU A 249 -22.34 -6.64 -21.09
CA LEU A 249 -20.91 -6.38 -20.85
C LEU A 249 -20.42 -5.16 -21.63
N GLU A 250 -20.85 -5.01 -22.88
CA GLU A 250 -20.51 -3.84 -23.71
C GLU A 250 -21.10 -2.55 -23.14
N ASN A 251 -22.37 -2.58 -22.69
CA ASN A 251 -23.01 -1.43 -22.04
C ASN A 251 -22.28 -1.02 -20.75
N ILE A 252 -21.91 -2.01 -19.92
CA ILE A 252 -21.11 -1.76 -18.71
C ILE A 252 -19.75 -1.16 -19.09
N SER A 253 -19.06 -1.73 -20.08
CA SER A 253 -17.76 -1.23 -20.55
C SER A 253 -17.86 0.22 -21.01
N LYS A 254 -18.88 0.54 -21.80
CA LYS A 254 -19.11 1.91 -22.31
C LYS A 254 -19.43 2.90 -21.19
N ALA A 255 -20.31 2.52 -20.24
CA ALA A 255 -20.62 3.35 -19.09
C ALA A 255 -19.38 3.64 -18.24
N LEU A 256 -18.53 2.63 -18.03
CA LEU A 256 -17.26 2.78 -17.34
C LEU A 256 -16.28 3.69 -18.10
N GLU A 257 -16.15 3.55 -19.43
CA GLU A 257 -15.28 4.42 -20.24
C GLU A 257 -15.73 5.88 -20.18
N GLU A 258 -17.03 6.14 -20.23
CA GLU A 258 -17.60 7.48 -20.16
C GLU A 258 -17.34 8.14 -18.80
N HIS A 259 -17.50 7.41 -17.69
CA HIS A 259 -17.41 7.96 -16.33
C HIS A 259 -16.03 7.91 -15.69
N LEU A 260 -15.13 7.07 -16.21
CA LEU A 260 -13.78 6.86 -15.69
C LEU A 260 -12.69 7.43 -16.62
N ASN A 261 -13.07 8.26 -17.59
CA ASN A 261 -12.19 8.87 -18.59
C ASN A 261 -10.90 9.49 -18.02
N PHE A 262 -10.96 10.05 -16.80
CA PHE A 262 -9.82 10.66 -16.10
C PHE A 262 -8.67 9.68 -15.78
N ALA A 263 -8.92 8.37 -15.79
CA ALA A 263 -7.93 7.34 -15.46
C ALA A 263 -7.76 6.28 -16.57
N VAL A 264 -8.40 6.46 -17.74
CA VAL A 264 -8.44 5.45 -18.81
C VAL A 264 -7.05 5.07 -19.32
N GLU A 265 -6.08 5.99 -19.33
CA GLU A 265 -4.71 5.71 -19.78
C GLU A 265 -3.96 4.69 -18.89
N HIS A 266 -4.34 4.58 -17.62
CA HIS A 266 -3.73 3.66 -16.65
C HIS A 266 -4.53 2.37 -16.46
N ILE A 267 -5.74 2.29 -17.05
CA ILE A 267 -6.57 1.09 -17.02
C ILE A 267 -6.01 0.07 -18.02
N VAL A 268 -5.62 -1.08 -17.51
CA VAL A 268 -5.19 -2.22 -18.31
C VAL A 268 -6.43 -2.88 -18.90
N LYS A 269 -6.50 -2.89 -20.24
CA LYS A 269 -7.56 -3.57 -20.98
C LYS A 269 -7.16 -5.03 -21.30
N PRO A 270 -8.12 -5.98 -21.32
CA PRO A 270 -7.87 -7.31 -21.85
C PRO A 270 -7.45 -7.27 -23.33
N ASP A 271 -6.73 -8.29 -23.79
CA ASP A 271 -6.43 -8.53 -25.20
C ASP A 271 -7.70 -8.38 -26.06
N GLN A 272 -7.54 -7.84 -27.28
CA GLN A 272 -8.63 -7.70 -28.25
C GLN A 272 -9.15 -9.07 -28.68
N SER A 273 -10.11 -9.62 -27.93
CA SER A 273 -11.18 -10.45 -28.50
C SER A 273 -12.16 -9.54 -29.25
N ASP A 274 -13.12 -10.11 -30.00
CA ASP A 274 -14.14 -9.36 -30.77
C ASP A 274 -14.91 -8.29 -29.95
N GLN A 275 -14.80 -8.30 -28.62
CA GLN A 275 -15.35 -7.32 -27.69
C GLN A 275 -14.25 -6.44 -27.05
N SER A 276 -14.35 -5.12 -27.23
CA SER A 276 -13.45 -4.13 -26.62
C SER A 276 -13.88 -3.78 -25.20
N LEU A 277 -13.69 -4.71 -24.25
CA LEU A 277 -13.95 -4.47 -22.83
C LEU A 277 -12.82 -3.66 -22.17
N ILE A 278 -13.15 -2.84 -21.17
CA ILE A 278 -12.15 -2.17 -20.32
C ILE A 278 -11.93 -2.82 -18.95
N PHE A 279 -12.53 -4.00 -18.74
CA PHE A 279 -12.43 -4.76 -17.50
C PHE A 279 -12.28 -6.26 -17.79
N PHE A 280 -11.82 -7.01 -16.80
CA PHE A 280 -11.69 -8.46 -16.84
C PHE A 280 -12.91 -9.11 -16.16
N PRO A 281 -13.83 -9.75 -16.89
CA PRO A 281 -14.94 -10.50 -16.30
C PRO A 281 -14.43 -11.79 -15.66
N VAL A 282 -14.79 -12.04 -14.40
CA VAL A 282 -14.38 -13.23 -13.64
C VAL A 282 -15.54 -13.88 -12.90
N GLU A 283 -15.54 -15.20 -12.89
CA GLU A 283 -16.42 -16.02 -12.08
C GLU A 283 -15.57 -16.80 -11.07
N ASN A 284 -15.67 -16.46 -9.78
CA ASN A 284 -14.80 -17.03 -8.75
C ASN A 284 -15.16 -18.46 -8.34
N THR A 285 -16.40 -18.89 -8.56
CA THR A 285 -16.87 -20.25 -8.27
C THR A 285 -16.31 -21.27 -9.26
N SER A 286 -16.30 -20.94 -10.56
CA SER A 286 -15.80 -21.82 -11.63
C SER A 286 -14.33 -21.55 -12.01
N GLY A 287 -13.81 -20.36 -11.68
CA GLY A 287 -12.50 -19.88 -12.14
C GLY A 287 -12.50 -19.31 -13.57
N LYS A 288 -13.66 -19.16 -14.22
CA LYS A 288 -13.77 -18.58 -15.57
C LYS A 288 -13.19 -17.15 -15.58
N GLY A 289 -12.40 -16.84 -16.60
CA GLY A 289 -11.73 -15.53 -16.78
C GLY A 289 -10.39 -15.36 -16.05
N ILE A 290 -10.10 -16.18 -15.03
CA ILE A 290 -8.91 -16.02 -14.17
C ILE A 290 -7.61 -16.24 -14.93
N SER A 291 -7.53 -17.21 -15.85
CA SER A 291 -6.32 -17.47 -16.63
C SER A 291 -5.92 -16.29 -17.52
N SER A 292 -6.90 -15.57 -18.07
CA SER A 292 -6.65 -14.35 -18.85
C SER A 292 -6.13 -13.23 -17.94
N LEU A 293 -6.78 -13.01 -16.81
CA LEU A 293 -6.39 -12.01 -15.81
C LEU A 293 -4.95 -12.26 -15.30
N ARG A 294 -4.60 -13.50 -14.94
CA ARG A 294 -3.24 -13.87 -14.49
C ARG A 294 -2.17 -13.51 -15.52
N ARG A 295 -2.42 -13.83 -16.80
CA ARG A 295 -1.47 -13.58 -17.90
C ARG A 295 -1.18 -12.09 -18.05
N HIS A 296 -2.22 -11.26 -18.00
CA HIS A 296 -2.07 -9.81 -18.15
C HIS A 296 -1.41 -9.19 -16.92
N ILE A 297 -1.77 -9.61 -15.70
CA ILE A 297 -1.09 -9.16 -14.47
C ILE A 297 0.40 -9.47 -14.56
N GLU A 298 0.77 -10.67 -14.99
CA GLU A 298 2.17 -11.05 -15.15
C GLU A 298 2.89 -10.18 -16.18
N TYR A 299 2.30 -10.03 -17.38
CA TYR A 299 2.86 -9.23 -18.46
C TYR A 299 3.11 -7.78 -18.03
N VAL A 300 2.08 -7.12 -17.49
CA VAL A 300 2.16 -5.73 -17.02
C VAL A 300 3.17 -5.59 -15.89
N SER A 301 3.18 -6.52 -14.94
CA SER A 301 4.12 -6.50 -13.81
C SER A 301 5.58 -6.60 -14.28
N ARG A 302 5.88 -7.45 -15.26
CA ARG A 302 7.24 -7.55 -15.83
C ARG A 302 7.74 -6.25 -16.46
N GLY A 303 6.82 -5.44 -16.99
CA GLY A 303 7.11 -4.14 -17.59
C GLY A 303 7.37 -3.02 -16.57
N GLN A 304 7.05 -3.22 -15.30
CA GLN A 304 7.17 -2.15 -14.30
C GLN A 304 8.63 -1.80 -13.97
N GLU A 305 8.90 -0.51 -13.78
CA GLU A 305 10.26 -0.03 -13.44
C GLU A 305 10.77 -0.67 -12.14
N HIS A 306 9.96 -0.68 -11.09
CA HIS A 306 10.34 -1.21 -9.77
C HIS A 306 10.69 -2.70 -9.78
N VAL A 307 10.08 -3.49 -10.68
CA VAL A 307 10.41 -4.91 -10.87
C VAL A 307 11.81 -5.06 -11.49
N ASN A 308 12.22 -4.12 -12.33
CA ASN A 308 13.48 -4.13 -13.05
C ASN A 308 14.61 -3.35 -12.37
N LYS A 309 14.36 -2.71 -11.21
CA LYS A 309 15.39 -2.00 -10.43
C LYS A 309 16.49 -2.97 -9.98
N ASN A 310 17.74 -2.54 -10.15
CA ASN A 310 18.92 -3.29 -9.72
C ASN A 310 19.18 -3.09 -8.22
N VAL A 311 19.11 -4.16 -7.43
CA VAL A 311 19.39 -4.16 -5.99
C VAL A 311 20.73 -4.83 -5.70
N SER A 312 21.42 -4.35 -4.66
CA SER A 312 22.65 -4.96 -4.17
C SER A 312 22.37 -6.32 -3.52
N LEU A 313 23.24 -7.29 -3.83
CA LEU A 313 23.19 -8.61 -3.23
C LEU A 313 23.37 -8.60 -1.71
N ARG A 314 24.23 -7.68 -1.25
CA ARG A 314 24.50 -7.44 0.16
C ARG A 314 23.22 -7.03 0.89
N TRP A 315 22.43 -6.12 0.30
CA TRP A 315 21.15 -5.69 0.85
C TRP A 315 20.13 -6.84 0.90
N VAL A 316 20.04 -7.64 -0.16
CA VAL A 316 19.15 -8.81 -0.21
C VAL A 316 19.53 -9.85 0.86
N ALA A 317 20.83 -10.08 1.08
CA ALA A 317 21.31 -10.98 2.12
C ALA A 317 20.98 -10.47 3.54
N CYS A 318 21.07 -9.16 3.76
CA CYS A 318 20.64 -8.54 5.01
C CYS A 318 19.13 -8.71 5.22
N LEU A 319 18.34 -8.46 4.17
CA LEU A 319 16.89 -8.65 4.18
C LEU A 319 16.51 -10.09 4.54
N ASP A 320 17.17 -11.09 3.97
CA ASP A 320 16.91 -12.50 4.31
C ASP A 320 17.09 -12.78 5.80
N LYS A 321 18.20 -12.30 6.39
CA LYS A 321 18.44 -12.44 7.83
C LYS A 321 17.41 -11.69 8.67
N MET A 322 16.90 -10.55 8.20
CA MET A 322 15.78 -9.86 8.85
C MET A 322 14.49 -10.68 8.78
N MET A 323 14.21 -11.29 7.62
CA MET A 323 13.01 -12.09 7.38
C MET A 323 12.98 -13.43 8.12
N GLU A 324 14.13 -13.97 8.54
CA GLU A 324 14.19 -15.07 9.53
C GLU A 324 13.51 -14.69 10.86
N ARG A 325 13.45 -13.39 11.17
CA ARG A 325 12.83 -12.83 12.36
C ARG A 325 11.45 -12.21 12.08
N LYS A 326 10.84 -12.49 10.93
CA LYS A 326 9.52 -11.95 10.53
C LYS A 326 8.42 -12.20 11.56
N HIS A 327 8.50 -13.31 12.28
CA HIS A 327 7.56 -13.68 13.35
C HIS A 327 7.53 -12.68 14.53
N LEU A 328 8.56 -11.84 14.69
CA LEU A 328 8.60 -10.80 15.72
C LEU A 328 7.77 -9.56 15.37
N GLY A 329 7.29 -9.43 14.12
CA GLY A 329 6.59 -8.22 13.67
C GLY A 329 7.53 -7.09 13.24
N TYR A 330 8.46 -6.74 14.13
CA TYR A 330 9.39 -5.61 13.97
C TYR A 330 10.81 -5.94 14.47
N LEU A 331 11.76 -5.08 14.10
CA LEU A 331 13.13 -5.05 14.63
C LEU A 331 13.51 -3.61 14.98
N THR A 332 14.32 -3.44 16.02
CA THR A 332 14.94 -2.14 16.31
C THR A 332 16.05 -1.82 15.32
N LEU A 333 16.35 -0.53 15.10
CA LEU A 333 17.46 -0.12 14.25
C LEU A 333 18.80 -0.69 14.72
N SER A 334 19.00 -0.85 16.04
CA SER A 334 20.17 -1.53 16.60
C SER A 334 20.25 -3.00 16.17
N GLN A 335 19.13 -3.73 16.24
CA GLN A 335 19.09 -5.13 15.79
C GLN A 335 19.33 -5.26 14.28
N VAL A 336 18.82 -4.32 13.48
CA VAL A 336 19.09 -4.28 12.03
C VAL A 336 20.58 -4.01 11.79
N LYS A 337 21.19 -3.11 12.56
CA LYS A 337 22.63 -2.84 12.50
C LYS A 337 23.45 -4.08 12.85
N ASP A 338 23.09 -4.83 13.89
CA ASP A 338 23.78 -6.07 14.25
C ASP A 338 23.67 -7.12 13.11
N VAL A 339 22.51 -7.20 12.46
CA VAL A 339 22.33 -8.06 11.28
C VAL A 339 23.21 -7.59 10.13
N ALA A 340 23.23 -6.29 9.84
CA ALA A 340 24.04 -5.69 8.80
C ALA A 340 25.55 -5.91 9.06
N ASP A 341 26.04 -5.66 10.28
CA ASP A 341 27.43 -5.86 10.69
C ASP A 341 27.87 -7.33 10.60
N SER A 342 26.93 -8.26 10.74
CA SER A 342 27.18 -9.69 10.54
C SER A 342 27.29 -10.12 9.07
N ILE A 343 26.89 -9.26 8.12
CA ILE A 343 27.01 -9.47 6.67
C ILE A 343 28.13 -8.58 6.09
N PHE A 344 28.19 -7.32 6.50
CA PHE A 344 29.12 -6.30 6.04
C PHE A 344 30.20 -6.08 7.11
N LYS A 345 31.48 -6.16 6.75
CA LYS A 345 32.59 -5.96 7.70
C LYS A 345 32.75 -4.50 8.16
N VAL A 346 32.02 -3.55 7.56
CA VAL A 346 31.94 -2.14 7.96
C VAL A 346 30.56 -1.62 7.50
N SER A 347 29.56 -1.56 8.37
CA SER A 347 28.25 -0.97 8.00
C SER A 347 28.23 0.52 8.33
N ASN A 348 28.19 1.37 7.31
CA ASN A 348 27.84 2.78 7.50
C ASN A 348 26.33 2.88 7.80
N ILE A 349 25.93 3.57 8.86
CA ILE A 349 24.51 3.78 9.20
C ILE A 349 23.74 4.45 8.04
N ALA A 350 24.41 5.31 7.25
CA ALA A 350 23.80 5.92 6.08
C ALA A 350 23.42 4.88 5.01
N GLU A 351 24.25 3.85 4.80
CA GLU A 351 23.95 2.76 3.88
C GLU A 351 22.80 1.88 4.39
N ILE A 352 22.71 1.64 5.70
CA ILE A 352 21.57 0.93 6.30
C ILE A 352 20.28 1.71 6.08
N ILE A 353 20.29 3.04 6.30
CA ILE A 353 19.12 3.90 6.08
C ILE A 353 18.73 3.89 4.61
N GLU A 354 19.69 3.96 3.68
CA GLU A 354 19.43 3.87 2.23
C GLU A 354 18.81 2.52 1.84
N MET A 355 19.36 1.42 2.35
CA MET A 355 18.82 0.08 2.15
C MET A 355 17.38 -0.05 2.69
N LEU A 356 17.11 0.45 3.90
CA LEU A 356 15.77 0.42 4.49
C LEU A 356 14.79 1.29 3.72
N SER A 357 15.21 2.48 3.27
CA SER A 357 14.40 3.32 2.38
C SER A 357 14.07 2.60 1.07
N PHE A 358 15.06 1.95 0.44
CA PHE A 358 14.84 1.17 -0.77
C PHE A 358 13.81 0.04 -0.56
N PHE A 359 13.92 -0.72 0.53
CA PHE A 359 12.96 -1.78 0.83
C PHE A 359 11.57 -1.27 1.26
N ASN A 360 11.51 -0.09 1.86
CA ASN A 360 10.26 0.61 2.15
C ASN A 360 9.54 1.04 0.87
N ASP A 361 10.27 1.61 -0.10
CA ASP A 361 9.71 2.04 -1.38
C ASP A 361 9.17 0.87 -2.20
N LEU A 362 9.77 -0.32 -2.04
CA LEU A 362 9.29 -1.58 -2.60
C LEU A 362 8.21 -2.26 -1.75
N GLY A 363 7.92 -1.73 -0.56
CA GLY A 363 6.87 -2.21 0.34
C GLY A 363 7.15 -3.54 1.01
N VAL A 364 8.42 -3.91 1.15
CA VAL A 364 8.86 -5.16 1.79
C VAL A 364 8.94 -5.01 3.31
N VAL A 365 9.32 -3.81 3.76
CA VAL A 365 9.34 -3.39 5.16
C VAL A 365 8.62 -2.05 5.28
N VAL A 366 8.22 -1.65 6.49
CA VAL A 366 7.79 -0.27 6.77
C VAL A 366 8.88 0.42 7.56
N PHE A 367 9.41 1.51 7.02
CA PHE A 367 10.45 2.32 7.65
C PHE A 367 10.12 3.81 7.53
N LEU A 368 9.75 4.41 8.66
CA LEU A 368 9.25 5.78 8.74
C LEU A 368 10.41 6.76 9.03
N LYS A 369 11.27 6.96 8.03
CA LYS A 369 12.52 7.74 8.13
C LYS A 369 12.33 9.16 8.67
N SER A 370 11.25 9.83 8.27
CA SER A 370 11.05 11.27 8.53
C SER A 370 10.67 11.59 9.99
N LEU A 371 10.43 10.57 10.82
CA LEU A 371 9.95 10.72 12.18
C LEU A 371 10.94 10.03 13.13
N HIS A 372 11.78 10.81 13.83
CA HIS A 372 12.92 10.29 14.59
C HIS A 372 12.56 9.18 15.59
N SER A 373 11.43 9.34 16.29
CA SER A 373 10.87 8.36 17.23
C SER A 373 10.44 7.06 16.52
N LEU A 374 9.73 7.16 15.41
CA LEU A 374 9.26 6.01 14.63
C LEU A 374 10.37 5.33 13.81
N SER A 375 11.45 6.04 13.50
CA SER A 375 12.59 5.50 12.73
C SER A 375 13.40 4.43 13.49
N GLN A 376 13.17 4.29 14.80
CA GLN A 376 13.86 3.29 15.63
C GLN A 376 13.30 1.88 15.46
N LEU A 377 12.05 1.74 14.99
CA LEU A 377 11.41 0.45 14.76
C LEU A 377 11.17 0.24 13.25
N ILE A 378 11.68 -0.87 12.75
CA ILE A 378 11.53 -1.32 11.37
C ILE A 378 10.50 -2.45 11.39
N VAL A 379 9.34 -2.22 10.78
CA VAL A 379 8.31 -3.26 10.66
C VAL A 379 8.74 -4.21 9.55
N VAL A 380 9.14 -5.42 9.92
CA VAL A 380 9.60 -6.47 8.99
C VAL A 380 8.47 -7.40 8.57
N ASN A 381 7.33 -7.34 9.26
CA ASN A 381 6.08 -7.97 8.86
C ASN A 381 4.96 -6.93 8.81
N PRO A 382 4.63 -6.37 7.64
CA PRO A 382 3.56 -5.37 7.54
C PRO A 382 2.18 -5.90 7.98
N GLN A 383 1.95 -7.22 8.05
CA GLN A 383 0.71 -7.75 8.64
C GLN A 383 0.59 -7.40 10.13
N TRP A 384 1.71 -7.33 10.87
CA TRP A 384 1.71 -7.01 12.30
C TRP A 384 1.10 -5.64 12.60
N ILE A 385 1.45 -4.61 11.80
CA ILE A 385 0.87 -3.28 11.99
C ILE A 385 -0.61 -3.29 11.62
N VAL A 386 -0.99 -3.98 10.53
CA VAL A 386 -2.40 -4.10 10.13
C VAL A 386 -3.23 -4.75 11.22
N ASP A 387 -2.76 -5.87 11.79
CA ASP A 387 -3.45 -6.59 12.86
C ASP A 387 -3.59 -5.71 14.11
N ALA A 388 -2.51 -5.04 14.52
CA ALA A 388 -2.51 -4.15 15.67
C ALA A 388 -3.48 -2.97 15.50
N LEU A 389 -3.51 -2.34 14.32
CA LEU A 389 -4.45 -1.26 14.02
C LEU A 389 -5.89 -1.76 13.95
N SER A 390 -6.11 -2.97 13.43
CA SER A 390 -7.44 -3.57 13.27
C SER A 390 -8.08 -3.98 14.60
N LEU A 391 -7.30 -4.11 15.69
CA LEU A 391 -7.86 -4.24 17.04
C LEU A 391 -8.59 -2.97 17.49
N VAL A 392 -8.16 -1.80 17.00
CA VAL A 392 -8.69 -0.49 17.37
C VAL A 392 -9.69 0.01 16.33
N ILE A 393 -9.27 0.07 15.07
CA ILE A 393 -10.04 0.58 13.94
C ILE A 393 -10.64 -0.60 13.21
N ARG A 394 -11.92 -0.88 13.45
CA ARG A 394 -12.70 -1.90 12.74
C ARG A 394 -14.19 -1.59 12.83
N ASP A 395 -14.96 -2.23 11.95
CA ASP A 395 -16.39 -2.39 12.17
C ASP A 395 -16.61 -3.42 13.30
N PHE A 396 -17.10 -2.98 14.46
CA PHE A 396 -17.29 -3.80 15.66
C PHE A 396 -18.54 -4.70 15.59
N GLU A 397 -19.47 -4.42 14.68
CA GLU A 397 -20.67 -5.24 14.47
C GLU A 397 -20.38 -6.37 13.48
N LEU A 398 -19.62 -6.07 12.42
CA LEU A 398 -19.27 -7.03 11.38
C LEU A 398 -18.08 -7.93 11.76
N HIS A 399 -17.06 -7.37 12.41
CA HIS A 399 -15.81 -8.10 12.66
C HIS A 399 -15.73 -8.58 14.11
N THR A 400 -15.95 -9.87 14.30
CA THR A 400 -15.62 -10.55 15.55
C THR A 400 -14.11 -10.76 15.62
N VAL A 401 -13.51 -10.31 16.72
CA VAL A 401 -12.10 -10.60 17.06
C VAL A 401 -12.14 -11.19 18.44
N ASP A 402 -11.26 -12.17 18.70
CA ASP A 402 -11.08 -12.82 20.00
C ASP A 402 -10.54 -11.81 21.03
N ILE A 403 -11.41 -10.93 21.48
CA ILE A 403 -11.18 -10.03 22.61
C ILE A 403 -11.79 -10.68 23.84
N ASP A 404 -10.94 -10.85 24.85
CA ASP A 404 -11.36 -11.35 26.16
C ASP A 404 -12.16 -10.26 26.90
N MET A 405 -13.47 -10.22 26.66
CA MET A 405 -14.38 -9.28 27.31
C MET A 405 -14.37 -9.44 28.83
N GLU A 406 -14.19 -10.67 29.33
CA GLU A 406 -14.11 -10.92 30.77
C GLU A 406 -12.86 -10.25 31.37
N LEU A 407 -11.73 -10.30 30.65
CA LEU A 407 -10.51 -9.59 31.03
C LEU A 407 -10.67 -8.07 30.98
N ILE A 408 -11.38 -7.52 29.98
CA ILE A 408 -11.71 -6.08 29.93
C ILE A 408 -12.50 -5.67 31.16
N GLU A 409 -13.53 -6.45 31.52
CA GLU A 409 -14.37 -6.19 32.70
C GLU A 409 -13.57 -6.27 33.99
N ARG A 410 -12.76 -7.32 34.17
CA ARG A 410 -11.88 -7.49 35.34
C ARG A 410 -10.81 -6.40 35.45
N SER A 411 -10.39 -5.82 34.33
CA SER A 411 -9.44 -4.69 34.29
C SER A 411 -10.11 -3.34 34.56
N GLY A 412 -11.44 -3.29 34.71
CA GLY A 412 -12.19 -2.04 34.93
C GLY A 412 -12.37 -1.20 33.66
N LEU A 413 -12.09 -1.73 32.47
CA LEU A 413 -12.03 -0.99 31.21
C LEU A 413 -13.33 -1.10 30.38
N LYS A 414 -14.40 -1.67 30.94
CA LYS A 414 -15.68 -1.87 30.23
C LYS A 414 -16.25 -0.57 29.66
N GLU A 415 -16.30 0.48 30.47
CA GLU A 415 -16.82 1.79 30.05
C GLU A 415 -15.94 2.44 28.98
N GLU A 416 -14.63 2.20 29.01
CA GLU A 416 -13.70 2.72 28.01
C GLU A 416 -13.83 1.98 26.67
N TYR A 417 -14.04 0.67 26.73
CA TYR A 417 -14.37 -0.15 25.56
C TYR A 417 -15.69 0.30 24.93
N LEU A 418 -16.76 0.45 25.72
CA LEU A 418 -18.06 0.92 25.21
C LEU A 418 -17.93 2.32 24.59
N ARG A 419 -17.19 3.23 25.22
CA ARG A 419 -16.93 4.56 24.67
C ARG A 419 -16.22 4.51 23.31
N LEU A 420 -15.27 3.59 23.13
CA LEU A 420 -14.62 3.39 21.84
C LEU A 420 -15.61 2.90 20.79
N VAL A 421 -16.39 1.87 21.11
CA VAL A 421 -17.35 1.26 20.17
C VAL A 421 -18.47 2.22 19.79
N GLU A 422 -19.02 2.97 20.76
CA GLU A 422 -20.19 3.81 20.56
C GLU A 422 -19.83 5.20 20.01
N ASN A 423 -18.70 5.76 20.44
CA ASN A 423 -18.35 7.17 20.18
C ASN A 423 -17.02 7.35 19.45
N GLY A 424 -16.33 6.27 19.06
CA GLY A 424 -15.02 6.35 18.42
C GLY A 424 -13.96 7.05 19.28
N THR A 425 -14.06 6.98 20.61
CA THR A 425 -13.14 7.64 21.54
C THR A 425 -12.46 6.64 22.47
N ALA A 426 -11.13 6.56 22.43
CA ALA A 426 -10.31 5.67 23.25
C ALA A 426 -9.60 6.42 24.38
N SER A 427 -9.38 5.74 25.51
CA SER A 427 -8.37 6.13 26.51
C SER A 427 -7.00 5.58 26.09
N ARG A 428 -5.94 5.95 26.82
CA ARG A 428 -4.65 5.26 26.66
C ARG A 428 -4.71 3.82 27.18
N ASP A 429 -5.41 3.61 28.29
CA ASP A 429 -5.46 2.31 28.97
C ASP A 429 -6.14 1.23 28.11
N ILE A 430 -7.20 1.57 27.37
CA ILE A 430 -7.85 0.61 26.46
C ILE A 430 -6.96 0.26 25.26
N LEU A 431 -6.16 1.20 24.76
CA LEU A 431 -5.20 0.95 23.67
C LEU A 431 -4.07 0.02 24.16
N GLU A 432 -3.50 0.32 25.33
CA GLU A 432 -2.50 -0.53 25.99
C GLU A 432 -3.06 -1.93 26.28
N HIS A 433 -4.34 -2.03 26.61
CA HIS A 433 -5.01 -3.32 26.82
C HIS A 433 -5.13 -4.17 25.56
N PHE A 434 -5.46 -3.57 24.42
CA PHE A 434 -5.50 -4.27 23.13
C PHE A 434 -4.13 -4.77 22.72
N TRP A 435 -3.07 -4.00 23.02
CA TRP A 435 -1.70 -4.35 22.69
C TRP A 435 -0.90 -4.90 23.87
N ARG A 436 -1.57 -5.44 24.90
CA ARG A 436 -0.92 -5.88 26.17
C ARG A 436 0.18 -6.94 26.01
N ASN A 437 0.18 -7.66 24.88
CA ASN A 437 1.19 -8.66 24.57
C ASN A 437 2.45 -8.06 23.90
N GLU A 438 2.41 -6.78 23.55
CA GLU A 438 3.50 -6.05 22.93
C GLU A 438 4.38 -5.34 23.97
N LYS A 439 5.61 -4.99 23.56
CA LYS A 439 6.52 -4.20 24.39
C LYS A 439 6.12 -2.73 24.40
N SER A 440 6.48 -2.01 25.45
CA SER A 440 6.18 -0.57 25.59
C SER A 440 6.65 0.27 24.40
N GLU A 441 7.84 -0.03 23.86
CA GLU A 441 8.39 0.67 22.68
C GLU A 441 7.50 0.49 21.43
N ALA A 442 6.92 -0.70 21.25
CA ALA A 442 6.01 -0.98 20.14
C ALA A 442 4.64 -0.32 20.34
N ILE A 443 4.16 -0.25 21.58
CA ILE A 443 2.92 0.45 21.92
C ILE A 443 3.06 1.95 21.63
N GLU A 444 4.16 2.58 22.07
CA GLU A 444 4.42 4.00 21.77
C GLU A 444 4.51 4.24 20.26
N PHE A 445 5.17 3.33 19.53
CA PHE A 445 5.20 3.38 18.07
C PHE A 445 3.82 3.30 17.44
N LEU A 446 2.93 2.41 17.91
CA LEU A 446 1.57 2.29 17.37
C LEU A 446 0.72 3.53 17.65
N ILE A 447 0.79 4.08 18.86
CA ILE A 447 0.09 5.33 19.23
C ILE A 447 0.59 6.46 18.35
N GLU A 448 1.91 6.64 18.28
CA GLU A 448 2.51 7.72 17.50
C GLU A 448 2.28 7.54 16.00
N PHE A 449 2.28 6.31 15.49
CA PHE A 449 1.90 6.00 14.11
C PHE A 449 0.47 6.45 13.80
N LEU A 450 -0.50 6.11 14.66
CA LEU A 450 -1.90 6.50 14.50
C LEU A 450 -2.08 8.02 14.51
N LEU A 451 -1.38 8.72 15.40
CA LEU A 451 -1.41 10.19 15.50
C LEU A 451 -0.78 10.86 14.28
N GLN A 452 0.42 10.44 13.89
CA GLN A 452 1.16 11.04 12.77
C GLN A 452 0.51 10.73 11.41
N SER A 453 -0.17 9.59 11.29
CA SER A 453 -0.95 9.22 10.09
C SER A 453 -2.33 9.88 10.03
N ALA A 454 -2.68 10.73 11.02
CA ALA A 454 -3.98 11.37 11.18
C ALA A 454 -5.17 10.39 11.19
N LEU A 455 -4.96 9.17 11.70
CA LEU A 455 -6.02 8.20 11.97
C LEU A 455 -6.66 8.41 13.34
N MET A 456 -5.95 9.11 14.23
CA MET A 456 -6.33 9.38 15.60
C MET A 456 -5.86 10.78 15.99
N SER A 457 -6.55 11.44 16.92
CA SER A 457 -6.15 12.75 17.43
C SER A 457 -6.25 12.83 18.95
N VAL A 458 -5.31 13.51 19.59
CA VAL A 458 -5.34 13.73 21.04
C VAL A 458 -6.37 14.82 21.34
N TRP A 459 -7.31 14.48 22.20
CA TRP A 459 -8.23 15.42 22.80
C TRP A 459 -7.95 15.52 24.31
N LYS A 460 -7.65 16.74 24.76
CA LYS A 460 -7.32 17.04 26.16
C LYS A 460 -8.56 17.54 26.89
N PHE A 461 -9.02 16.83 27.91
CA PHE A 461 -10.20 17.22 28.70
C PHE A 461 -10.00 16.92 30.18
N GLU A 462 -10.30 17.90 31.05
CA GLU A 462 -10.29 17.77 32.53
C GLU A 462 -9.04 17.08 33.13
N GLY A 463 -7.89 17.20 32.49
CA GLY A 463 -6.63 16.58 32.94
C GLY A 463 -6.34 15.18 32.40
N HIS A 464 -7.25 14.60 31.60
CA HIS A 464 -7.07 13.33 30.90
C HIS A 464 -6.87 13.54 29.39
N ASN A 465 -5.99 12.75 28.79
CA ASN A 465 -5.83 12.69 27.33
C ASN A 465 -6.67 11.53 26.80
N LEU A 466 -7.72 11.86 26.04
CA LEU A 466 -8.48 10.90 25.25
C LEU A 466 -8.03 10.98 23.79
N TYR A 467 -8.37 9.93 23.04
CA TYR A 467 -8.05 9.81 21.63
C TYR A 467 -9.32 9.71 20.82
N VAL A 468 -9.51 10.61 19.87
CA VAL A 468 -10.65 10.58 18.94
C VAL A 468 -10.24 9.88 17.65
N ILE A 469 -11.08 8.94 17.19
CA ILE A 469 -10.89 8.14 15.99
C ILE A 469 -12.10 8.37 15.06
N PRO A 470 -12.04 9.37 14.16
CA PRO A 470 -13.20 9.82 13.39
C PRO A 470 -13.87 8.71 12.55
N SER A 471 -13.09 7.74 12.04
CA SER A 471 -13.62 6.65 11.21
C SER A 471 -14.52 5.66 11.98
N LEU A 472 -14.53 5.71 13.32
CA LEU A 472 -15.38 4.87 14.17
C LEU A 472 -16.62 5.59 14.68
N THR A 473 -16.76 6.89 14.39
CA THR A 473 -17.92 7.66 14.86
C THR A 473 -19.19 7.22 14.13
N ARG A 474 -20.33 7.24 14.82
CA ARG A 474 -21.63 6.80 14.26
C ARG A 474 -22.23 7.84 13.31
N THR A 475 -23.04 7.37 12.38
CA THR A 475 -23.90 8.17 11.48
C THR A 475 -25.17 8.68 12.15
N ASP A 476 -25.71 7.94 13.11
CA ASP A 476 -27.11 8.07 13.54
C ASP A 476 -27.16 8.51 15.01
N ALA A 477 -27.44 9.79 15.25
CA ALA A 477 -28.09 10.27 16.49
C ALA A 477 -28.40 11.77 16.47
N VAL A 478 -27.66 12.59 15.71
CA VAL A 478 -27.79 14.04 15.77
C VAL A 478 -27.71 14.62 14.37
N ASP A 479 -28.83 15.13 13.86
CA ASP A 479 -28.82 15.99 12.67
C ASP A 479 -27.78 17.09 12.90
N ALA A 480 -26.92 17.31 11.90
CA ALA A 480 -25.97 18.42 11.98
C ALA A 480 -26.77 19.69 12.32
N PRO A 481 -26.41 20.44 13.36
CA PRO A 481 -27.25 21.53 13.84
C PRO A 481 -27.60 22.48 12.69
N THR A 482 -28.89 22.62 12.40
CA THR A 482 -29.43 23.49 11.34
C THR A 482 -29.32 24.93 11.81
N LEU A 483 -28.16 25.54 11.57
CA LEU A 483 -27.89 26.89 12.06
C LEU A 483 -28.24 27.90 10.98
N THR A 484 -29.52 28.27 10.93
CA THR A 484 -30.07 29.37 10.11
C THR A 484 -29.36 30.72 10.29
N GLN A 485 -28.44 30.85 11.25
CA GLN A 485 -27.63 32.04 11.50
C GLN A 485 -26.18 31.96 10.96
N MET A 486 -25.72 30.81 10.48
CA MET A 486 -24.34 30.60 10.01
C MET A 486 -24.11 30.90 8.53
N HIS A 487 -25.17 31.14 7.77
CA HIS A 487 -25.13 31.42 6.34
C HIS A 487 -24.15 32.52 5.93
N LYS A 488 -23.86 33.48 6.82
CA LYS A 488 -22.94 34.59 6.56
C LYS A 488 -21.46 34.21 6.62
N GLY A 489 -21.08 33.01 7.03
CA GLY A 489 -19.67 32.60 7.21
C GLY A 489 -19.39 31.21 6.66
N THR A 490 -19.94 30.89 5.50
CA THR A 490 -19.82 29.58 4.87
C THR A 490 -18.83 29.61 3.71
N CYS A 491 -17.91 28.64 3.68
CA CYS A 491 -17.05 28.38 2.55
C CYS A 491 -17.09 26.90 2.13
N LEU A 492 -16.88 26.65 0.84
CA LEU A 492 -16.83 25.32 0.25
C LEU A 492 -15.41 25.07 -0.25
N PHE A 493 -14.88 23.89 0.06
CA PHE A 493 -13.67 23.33 -0.51
C PHE A 493 -14.11 22.28 -1.54
N ASP A 494 -14.13 22.68 -2.80
CA ASP A 494 -14.57 21.85 -3.92
C ASP A 494 -13.35 21.13 -4.52
N PHE A 495 -13.36 19.81 -4.53
CA PHE A 495 -12.23 19.00 -4.99
C PHE A 495 -12.32 18.66 -6.48
N ASN A 496 -13.17 19.34 -7.26
CA ASN A 496 -13.30 19.19 -8.71
C ASN A 496 -13.46 17.71 -9.11
N SER A 497 -14.39 17.02 -8.46
CA SER A 497 -14.57 15.58 -8.63
C SER A 497 -13.39 14.71 -8.17
N ASN A 498 -12.54 15.12 -7.24
CA ASN A 498 -11.40 14.32 -6.76
C ASN A 498 -11.30 14.25 -5.24
N LEU A 499 -12.43 14.14 -4.52
CA LEU A 499 -12.40 13.96 -3.08
C LEU A 499 -11.97 12.50 -2.75
N PRO A 500 -10.79 12.27 -2.14
CA PRO A 500 -10.37 10.93 -1.78
C PRO A 500 -11.16 10.40 -0.58
N ASN A 501 -11.33 9.07 -0.51
CA ASN A 501 -11.85 8.42 0.69
C ASN A 501 -10.96 8.76 1.90
N GLY A 502 -11.49 8.79 3.13
CA GLY A 502 -10.66 9.02 4.31
C GLY A 502 -10.08 10.43 4.49
N LEU A 503 -10.21 11.35 3.52
CA LEU A 503 -9.66 12.71 3.64
C LEU A 503 -10.37 13.52 4.73
N PHE A 504 -11.70 13.39 4.80
CA PHE A 504 -12.51 14.12 5.77
C PHE A 504 -12.11 13.74 7.20
N GLU A 505 -11.97 12.45 7.47
CA GLU A 505 -11.58 11.89 8.75
C GLU A 505 -10.20 12.42 9.18
N ARG A 506 -9.23 12.48 8.25
CA ARG A 506 -7.91 13.07 8.53
C ARG A 506 -7.97 14.56 8.79
N LEU A 507 -8.78 15.29 8.01
CA LEU A 507 -9.02 16.72 8.22
C LEU A 507 -9.55 16.97 9.62
N ILE A 508 -10.51 16.16 10.09
CA ILE A 508 -11.06 16.24 11.45
C ILE A 508 -9.94 16.01 12.48
N CYS A 509 -9.14 14.95 12.35
CA CYS A 509 -8.03 14.68 13.28
C CYS A 509 -7.08 15.89 13.43
N LEU A 510 -6.68 16.48 12.30
CA LEU A 510 -5.76 17.62 12.27
C LEU A 510 -6.39 18.90 12.81
N CYS A 511 -7.70 19.10 12.60
CA CYS A 511 -8.46 20.21 13.21
C CYS A 511 -8.59 20.06 14.73
N ILE A 512 -8.83 18.84 15.23
CA ILE A 512 -8.88 18.54 16.67
C ILE A 512 -7.51 18.79 17.31
N ASP A 513 -6.42 18.39 16.65
CA ASP A 513 -5.06 18.68 17.15
C ASP A 513 -4.85 20.18 17.33
N GLN A 514 -5.23 21.00 16.34
CA GLN A 514 -5.15 22.47 16.47
C GLN A 514 -6.06 23.00 17.58
N SER A 515 -7.29 22.49 17.66
CA SER A 515 -8.26 22.86 18.70
C SER A 515 -7.72 22.60 20.11
N SER A 516 -7.08 21.44 20.32
CA SER A 516 -6.55 20.99 21.61
C SER A 516 -5.42 21.86 22.17
N LYS A 517 -4.82 22.73 21.34
CA LYS A 517 -3.77 23.69 21.76
C LYS A 517 -4.34 24.87 22.53
N HIS A 518 -5.63 25.14 22.43
CA HIS A 518 -6.30 26.18 23.20
C HIS A 518 -6.69 25.66 24.59
N LYS A 519 -6.40 26.44 25.63
CA LYS A 519 -6.88 26.15 26.98
C LYS A 519 -8.41 26.22 27.00
N GLU A 520 -9.05 25.26 27.66
CA GLU A 520 -10.52 25.22 27.88
C GLU A 520 -11.35 25.01 26.60
N SER A 521 -10.80 24.42 25.54
CA SER A 521 -11.57 24.06 24.34
C SER A 521 -12.64 23.00 24.67
N PRO A 522 -13.93 23.22 24.33
CA PRO A 522 -14.98 22.22 24.54
C PRO A 522 -14.76 20.92 23.76
N GLN A 523 -15.47 19.86 24.14
CA GLN A 523 -15.45 18.57 23.45
C GLN A 523 -15.88 18.71 21.99
N PRO A 524 -15.08 18.27 21.00
CA PRO A 524 -15.50 18.22 19.62
C PRO A 524 -16.66 17.25 19.45
N THR A 525 -17.64 17.60 18.61
CA THR A 525 -18.65 16.64 18.16
C THR A 525 -18.19 16.08 16.82
N VAL A 526 -18.06 14.77 16.70
CA VAL A 526 -17.55 14.13 15.48
C VAL A 526 -18.52 13.05 15.03
N CYS A 527 -18.88 13.12 13.76
CA CYS A 527 -19.74 12.17 13.05
C CYS A 527 -19.11 11.85 11.69
N GLN A 528 -19.57 10.79 11.02
CA GLN A 528 -19.00 10.38 9.72
C GLN A 528 -19.17 11.41 8.60
N THR A 529 -20.22 12.23 8.67
CA THR A 529 -20.57 13.20 7.62
C THR A 529 -20.38 14.65 8.04
N TRP A 530 -20.20 14.92 9.34
CA TRP A 530 -20.02 16.26 9.86
C TRP A 530 -19.27 16.30 11.19
N SER A 531 -18.73 17.47 11.56
CA SER A 531 -18.08 17.67 12.85
C SER A 531 -18.20 19.12 13.33
N LYS A 532 -18.22 19.33 14.64
CA LYS A 532 -18.18 20.62 15.32
C LYS A 532 -16.88 20.76 16.10
N ILE A 533 -16.06 21.75 15.75
CA ILE A 533 -14.71 21.93 16.31
C ILE A 533 -14.50 23.39 16.70
N TRP A 534 -13.96 23.62 17.89
CA TRP A 534 -13.66 24.94 18.44
C TRP A 534 -12.24 25.36 18.07
N PHE A 535 -12.03 26.67 17.87
CA PHE A 535 -10.72 27.21 17.48
C PHE A 535 -10.40 28.54 18.18
N GLY A 536 -10.97 28.76 19.37
CA GLY A 536 -10.64 29.88 20.25
C GLY A 536 -11.87 30.54 20.88
N GLY A 537 -11.91 30.58 22.22
CA GLY A 537 -13.07 31.07 22.98
C GLY A 537 -14.36 30.38 22.53
N ASP A 538 -15.43 31.15 22.35
CA ASP A 538 -16.72 30.65 21.87
C ASP A 538 -16.81 30.53 20.34
N SER A 539 -15.69 30.58 19.61
CA SER A 539 -15.65 30.45 18.15
C SER A 539 -15.49 28.98 17.74
N PHE A 540 -16.39 28.52 16.88
CA PHE A 540 -16.37 27.15 16.37
C PHE A 540 -16.79 27.08 14.91
N MET A 541 -16.33 26.02 14.25
CA MET A 541 -16.68 25.67 12.88
C MET A 541 -17.49 24.38 12.85
N LEU A 542 -18.40 24.30 11.89
CA LEU A 542 -19.01 23.07 11.45
C LEU A 542 -18.38 22.66 10.14
N LEU A 543 -17.87 21.44 10.06
CA LEU A 543 -17.39 20.82 8.84
C LEU A 543 -18.41 19.79 8.39
N ARG A 544 -18.75 19.75 7.10
CA ARG A 544 -19.62 18.73 6.50
C ARG A 544 -19.00 18.22 5.21
N VAL A 545 -19.11 16.92 4.94
CA VAL A 545 -18.65 16.32 3.69
C VAL A 545 -19.82 15.89 2.83
N TYR A 546 -19.75 16.25 1.55
CA TYR A 546 -20.69 15.86 0.51
C TYR A 546 -19.94 15.01 -0.50
N ARG A 547 -19.95 13.68 -0.28
CA ARG A 547 -19.09 12.74 -1.02
C ARG A 547 -19.50 12.57 -2.49
N ASP A 548 -20.78 12.72 -2.79
CA ASP A 548 -21.29 12.55 -4.16
C ASP A 548 -21.05 13.80 -5.01
N ASP A 549 -20.98 14.97 -4.37
CA ASP A 549 -20.66 16.25 -5.00
C ASP A 549 -19.17 16.63 -4.89
N ASP A 550 -18.36 15.80 -4.23
CA ASP A 550 -16.92 16.00 -4.02
C ASP A 550 -16.51 17.34 -3.37
N TYR A 551 -17.27 17.83 -2.36
CA TYR A 551 -16.90 19.02 -1.60
C TYR A 551 -16.98 18.86 -0.08
N ILE A 552 -16.19 19.68 0.64
CA ILE A 552 -16.27 19.86 2.08
C ILE A 552 -16.77 21.27 2.36
N GLU A 553 -17.85 21.40 3.12
CA GLU A 553 -18.39 22.66 3.61
C GLU A 553 -17.80 22.99 4.97
N MET A 554 -17.38 24.24 5.17
CA MET A 554 -17.12 24.82 6.49
C MET A 554 -18.09 25.97 6.76
N SER A 555 -18.80 25.92 7.88
CA SER A 555 -19.65 27.00 8.36
C SER A 555 -19.16 27.53 9.71
N LEU A 556 -19.01 28.85 9.83
CA LEU A 556 -18.55 29.50 11.06
C LEU A 556 -19.71 30.04 11.89
N ASN A 557 -19.57 29.94 13.21
CA ASN A 557 -20.58 30.50 14.12
C ASN A 557 -20.59 32.04 14.12
N HIS A 558 -21.64 32.60 14.72
CA HIS A 558 -21.81 34.05 14.79
C HIS A 558 -20.64 34.77 15.48
N ASN A 559 -20.04 34.16 16.52
CA ASN A 559 -18.90 34.76 17.20
C ASN A 559 -17.65 34.82 16.31
N ALA A 560 -17.38 33.77 15.54
CA ALA A 560 -16.28 33.74 14.59
C ALA A 560 -16.46 34.79 13.47
N THR A 561 -17.69 34.93 12.94
CA THR A 561 -17.97 35.84 11.82
C THR A 561 -17.98 37.33 12.20
N LYS A 562 -18.14 37.66 13.50
CA LYS A 562 -17.99 39.05 14.00
C LYS A 562 -16.58 39.60 13.84
N ASN A 563 -15.56 38.74 13.84
CA ASN A 563 -14.18 39.15 13.74
C ASN A 563 -13.56 38.59 12.44
N PRO A 564 -13.42 39.41 11.39
CA PRO A 564 -12.89 38.96 10.11
C PRO A 564 -11.51 38.29 10.15
N LYS A 565 -10.68 38.63 11.14
CA LYS A 565 -9.37 37.99 11.33
C LYS A 565 -9.50 36.58 11.90
N VAL A 566 -10.46 36.35 12.80
CA VAL A 566 -10.74 35.03 13.40
C VAL A 566 -11.31 34.10 12.31
N ALA A 567 -12.27 34.58 11.52
CA ALA A 567 -12.79 33.83 10.37
C ALA A 567 -11.70 33.50 9.34
N SER A 568 -10.84 34.47 9.01
CA SER A 568 -9.70 34.29 8.11
C SER A 568 -8.69 33.26 8.62
N SER A 569 -8.43 33.26 9.93
CA SER A 569 -7.57 32.26 10.57
C SER A 569 -8.15 30.85 10.48
N ALA A 570 -9.48 30.69 10.61
CA ALA A 570 -10.13 29.39 10.50
C ALA A 570 -10.03 28.81 9.08
N VAL A 571 -10.34 29.62 8.05
CA VAL A 571 -10.19 29.20 6.64
C VAL A 571 -8.72 28.88 6.34
N SER A 572 -7.79 29.73 6.79
CA SER A 572 -6.35 29.53 6.60
C SER A 572 -5.84 28.24 7.25
N MET A 573 -6.40 27.87 8.40
CA MET A 573 -6.09 26.60 9.06
C MET A 573 -6.49 25.41 8.19
N ILE A 574 -7.72 25.38 7.65
CA ILE A 574 -8.18 24.30 6.77
C ILE A 574 -7.33 24.23 5.50
N VAL A 575 -7.07 25.36 4.84
CA VAL A 575 -6.22 25.40 3.64
C VAL A 575 -4.82 24.88 3.94
N SER A 576 -4.23 25.28 5.08
CA SER A 576 -2.90 24.81 5.47
C SER A 576 -2.88 23.30 5.73
N ILE A 577 -3.94 22.76 6.36
CA ILE A 577 -4.09 21.33 6.58
C ILE A 577 -4.21 20.58 5.25
N LEU A 578 -5.11 21.01 4.36
CA LEU A 578 -5.31 20.38 3.04
C LEU A 578 -4.02 20.37 2.22
N ARG A 579 -3.27 21.48 2.23
CA ARG A 579 -1.96 21.56 1.56
C ARG A 579 -0.93 20.60 2.15
N LYS A 580 -0.80 20.56 3.48
CA LYS A 580 0.14 19.65 4.14
C LYS A 580 -0.21 18.20 3.81
N THR A 581 -1.49 17.83 3.89
CA THR A 581 -1.99 16.51 3.49
C THR A 581 -1.70 16.22 2.02
N ASN A 582 -1.85 17.21 1.13
CA ASN A 582 -1.54 17.04 -0.28
C ASN A 582 -0.05 16.74 -0.52
N GLU A 583 0.82 17.49 0.15
CA GLU A 583 2.27 17.36 0.02
C GLU A 583 2.82 16.08 0.63
N GLU A 584 2.29 15.65 1.78
CA GLU A 584 2.83 14.54 2.56
C GLU A 584 2.17 13.19 2.26
N ILE A 585 0.90 13.18 1.84
CA ILE A 585 0.09 11.94 1.73
C ILE A 585 -0.44 11.73 0.30
N MET A 586 -0.86 12.79 -0.40
CA MET A 586 -1.48 12.69 -1.73
C MET A 586 -0.52 13.02 -2.89
N ASN A 587 0.81 13.03 -2.64
CA ASN A 587 1.85 13.24 -3.65
C ASN A 587 1.65 14.49 -4.54
N LYS A 588 0.99 15.53 -4.03
CA LYS A 588 0.64 16.78 -4.72
C LYS A 588 -0.35 16.64 -5.88
N HIS A 589 -1.07 15.53 -5.98
CA HIS A 589 -2.07 15.30 -7.03
C HIS A 589 -3.48 15.77 -6.67
N MET A 590 -3.73 16.16 -5.41
CA MET A 590 -5.02 16.72 -5.00
C MET A 590 -5.13 18.19 -5.39
N SER A 591 -6.23 18.59 -6.00
CA SER A 591 -6.57 19.98 -6.27
C SER A 591 -7.90 20.33 -5.62
N TRP A 592 -8.06 21.62 -5.27
CA TRP A 592 -9.32 22.13 -4.73
C TRP A 592 -9.47 23.62 -5.00
N ASN A 593 -10.72 24.03 -5.15
CA ASN A 593 -11.14 25.42 -5.23
C ASN A 593 -11.83 25.83 -3.93
N VAL A 594 -11.64 27.08 -3.53
CA VAL A 594 -12.32 27.67 -2.37
C VAL A 594 -13.41 28.60 -2.86
N PHE A 595 -14.65 28.35 -2.43
CA PHE A 595 -15.80 29.21 -2.72
C PHE A 595 -16.37 29.79 -1.43
N PHE A 596 -16.87 31.02 -1.50
CA PHE A 596 -17.68 31.64 -0.45
C PHE A 596 -19.15 31.60 -0.87
N CYS A 597 -20.04 31.24 0.05
CA CYS A 597 -21.48 31.23 -0.21
C CYS A 597 -22.07 32.61 0.12
N GLU A 598 -22.77 33.22 -0.82
CA GLU A 598 -23.50 34.46 -0.61
C GLU A 598 -24.80 34.17 0.14
N ASN A 599 -25.03 34.87 1.26
CA ASN A 599 -26.19 34.65 2.14
C ASN A 599 -26.42 33.18 2.53
N GLY A 600 -25.35 32.36 2.48
CA GLY A 600 -25.33 30.93 2.76
C GLY A 600 -26.25 30.07 1.90
N GLU A 601 -26.65 30.59 0.73
CA GLU A 601 -27.23 29.78 -0.33
C GLU A 601 -26.11 29.10 -1.11
N LYS A 602 -26.19 27.77 -1.23
CA LYS A 602 -25.15 26.96 -1.88
C LYS A 602 -25.04 27.23 -3.38
N ASP A 603 -26.16 27.56 -4.00
CA ASP A 603 -26.25 27.82 -5.44
C ASP A 603 -25.59 29.16 -5.82
N ASN A 604 -25.48 30.09 -4.87
CA ASN A 604 -24.84 31.40 -5.04
C ASN A 604 -23.42 31.37 -4.46
N ARG A 605 -22.54 30.60 -5.09
CA ARG A 605 -21.13 30.45 -4.69
C ARG A 605 -20.20 31.35 -5.52
N ILE A 606 -19.29 32.04 -4.84
CA ILE A 606 -18.32 32.96 -5.42
C ILE A 606 -16.91 32.43 -5.21
N LEU A 607 -16.10 32.34 -6.27
CA LEU A 607 -14.71 31.89 -6.16
C LEU A 607 -13.91 32.85 -5.27
N PHE A 608 -13.06 32.31 -4.39
CA PHE A 608 -12.28 33.10 -3.44
C PHE A 608 -11.47 34.23 -4.08
N GLU A 609 -10.80 33.98 -5.20
CA GLU A 609 -9.98 35.02 -5.87
C GLU A 609 -10.86 36.18 -6.35
N TYR A 610 -12.02 35.88 -6.94
CA TYR A 610 -12.97 36.92 -7.32
C TYR A 610 -13.53 37.66 -6.09
N ALA A 611 -13.84 36.93 -5.01
CA ALA A 611 -14.28 37.53 -3.76
C ALA A 611 -13.22 38.47 -3.16
N LYS A 612 -11.94 38.13 -3.29
CA LYS A 612 -10.80 38.94 -2.84
C LYS A 612 -10.63 40.20 -3.68
N GLU A 613 -10.66 40.07 -5.00
CA GLU A 613 -10.54 41.20 -5.95
C GLU A 613 -11.67 42.21 -5.74
N GLN A 614 -12.90 41.72 -5.63
CA GLN A 614 -14.09 42.54 -5.48
C GLN A 614 -14.43 42.90 -4.02
N ARG A 615 -13.65 42.39 -3.05
CA ARG A 615 -13.88 42.54 -1.60
C ARG A 615 -15.28 42.08 -1.14
N LEU A 616 -15.75 40.98 -1.71
CA LEU A 616 -17.05 40.36 -1.45
C LEU A 616 -16.93 39.31 -0.35
N ALA A 617 -16.85 39.74 0.92
CA ALA A 617 -17.08 38.93 2.14
C ALA A 617 -16.78 39.78 3.38
N PRO A 618 -17.75 40.57 3.91
CA PRO A 618 -17.49 41.50 5.02
C PRO A 618 -17.10 40.79 6.34
N TRP A 619 -17.39 39.50 6.45
CA TRP A 619 -17.05 38.64 7.58
C TRP A 619 -15.62 38.07 7.49
N PHE A 620 -14.87 38.36 6.42
CA PHE A 620 -13.58 37.76 6.12
C PHE A 620 -12.49 38.82 5.86
N SER A 621 -11.32 38.64 6.49
CA SER A 621 -10.16 39.50 6.23
C SER A 621 -9.23 38.87 5.19
N PHE A 622 -9.14 39.49 4.01
CA PHE A 622 -8.27 39.04 2.92
C PHE A 622 -6.78 39.36 3.15
N GLU A 623 -6.47 40.29 4.06
CA GLU A 623 -5.09 40.72 4.37
C GLU A 623 -4.36 39.76 5.30
N THR A 624 -5.09 38.98 6.11
CA THR A 624 -4.50 38.04 7.08
C THR A 624 -4.25 36.65 6.50
N VAL A 625 -4.68 36.41 5.27
CA VAL A 625 -4.45 35.13 4.59
C VAL A 625 -2.98 35.10 4.14
N HIS A 626 -2.21 34.15 4.67
CA HIS A 626 -0.79 34.01 4.32
C HIS A 626 -0.62 33.93 2.79
N PRO A 627 0.37 34.61 2.17
CA PRO A 627 0.56 34.62 0.70
C PRO A 627 0.81 33.24 0.07
N SER A 628 1.00 32.21 0.90
CA SER A 628 1.07 30.82 0.46
C SER A 628 -0.30 30.14 0.32
N VAL A 629 -1.40 30.83 0.61
CA VAL A 629 -2.73 30.52 0.07
C VAL A 629 -2.75 31.07 -1.37
N ASN A 630 -1.80 30.60 -2.18
CA ASN A 630 -2.02 30.59 -3.61
C ASN A 630 -2.88 29.36 -3.82
N ILE A 631 -4.16 29.59 -4.06
CA ILE A 631 -5.06 28.58 -4.57
C ILE A 631 -4.47 28.20 -5.92
N TYR A 632 -3.71 27.11 -5.97
CA TYR A 632 -3.17 26.61 -7.22
C TYR A 632 -4.36 26.21 -8.07
N MET A 633 -4.76 27.09 -9.00
CA MET A 633 -5.51 26.69 -10.17
C MET A 633 -4.61 25.72 -10.92
N THR A 634 -4.86 24.42 -10.80
CA THR A 634 -4.43 23.49 -11.83
C THR A 634 -5.26 23.80 -13.06
N ASN A 635 -4.56 24.20 -14.14
CA ASN A 635 -5.08 24.59 -15.45
C ASN A 635 -6.22 23.71 -15.98
#